data_AF-A0A3M7ENX1-F1
#
_entry.id   AF-A0A3M7ENX1-F1
#
_cell.length_a   1.000
_cell.length_b   1.000
_cell.length_c   1.000
_cell.angle_alpha   90.00
_cell.angle_beta   90.00
_cell.angle_gamma   90.00
#
_symmetry.space_group_name_H-M   'P 1'
#
loop_
_entity.id
_entity.type
_entity.pdbx_description
1 polymer ?
#
loop_
_entity_poly.entity_id
_entity_poly.type
_entity_poly.pdbx_seq_one_letter_code
_entity_poly.pdbx_strand_id
1 'polypeptide(L)'
;MYKQATLEHPPRSSSPGLHACIVAPQNNMGSSEESSEASASPSPPASPEASNQQLLEPPSLERLVLHFIHAKRSLSASTLLSRVGELVTGSRNLLEEIAVLNARNAFARRAVDEQVETLAAIRHSVGNVGDSATDEFQNVVDGVDEAHGRLERTLAGLKGRVVDAELQRTGNSEENETEEQSEPTEKTLYDFIQESTHTDLEASIRGLVDEFGVVKNIFDRDLRQYDGYLSDISDTLQHADLHSTSGPQAKQTLYDYPTPSIPKLFRAMDGHAAQMAELFSSLIKHYDLCVTALKHTEGGGEAAKQAVQAEHLSSQSPAGGEESLYKKTVPEPIDEDERKQMLRVVEGDASEVEDVINELHELSEEVESNYEQLHSSANRARSTHSSRHLVLGKLHEIKSALPSHLEAAKSFRSSWDEIRASIASKTKELASLASFYDDFSAAYSKVLREVDRRNAAEAQARKFAVKAQRELDKLYEADKEAREDFLEDVGGSLPRDIWPRAGDGGYRSANAAGMDKMTSPQQKPVTSNMDSLLSRCRNLAVKPPITTNSIANFDPDITRKDAERTRVVVHSRFPALIEAFLNHKREQGSAFEKALYTASFTWRDEVARLIEKRPLVFMGGSDYTVLREGSRIPGNSCKELDRNGTDEQHQNQVLTIEEYLSYDEIMLSSLIGVSGPSHFINDGGRYNCGEPGEPGTFEPRGYVVGLVGARFEREDRMDDALMTHSKTMPKMHPQLRKAFYDFFQCTKDESVPFDVEMYKARMKITAEVLLLEADLRAQEVGSGRKAKVYVVGLGLGVWQHHPKQAEWYIDTFASLLATLDLRNVGTVEFAYISNVPSTTQDHVRKTAARKGIRVLFSKRNPGAKLPTEENGEVLVLSYAWDGNAFPGNEYWNGSLCGSGDPAAACMSTIGELHNPLVNPDFTRRVQVLERDE
;
A
#
# COMPACT_ATOMS: atom_id res chain seq x y z
N MET A 1 21.85 11.51 25.62
CA MET A 1 21.87 12.95 25.98
C MET A 1 20.89 13.76 25.10
N TYR A 2 19.90 13.11 24.46
CA TYR A 2 18.99 13.73 23.49
C TYR A 2 17.49 13.65 23.84
N LYS A 3 17.14 13.37 25.09
CA LYS A 3 15.74 13.42 25.56
C LYS A 3 15.46 14.68 26.37
N GLN A 4 15.57 15.85 25.75
CA GLN A 4 15.01 17.07 26.34
C GLN A 4 14.79 18.20 25.33
N ALA A 5 13.86 18.00 24.40
CA ALA A 5 12.98 19.04 23.85
C ALA A 5 12.21 18.46 22.66
N THR A 6 10.90 18.22 22.81
CA THR A 6 9.82 18.68 21.91
C THR A 6 8.47 18.05 22.26
N LEU A 7 7.56 18.89 22.78
CA LEU A 7 6.12 19.03 22.49
C LEU A 7 5.18 17.85 22.85
N GLU A 8 4.41 17.96 23.93
CA GLU A 8 3.05 18.57 23.98
C GLU A 8 1.98 17.79 23.21
N HIS A 9 1.23 16.97 23.95
CA HIS A 9 0.03 16.27 23.47
C HIS A 9 -1.18 17.22 23.40
N PRO A 10 -1.99 17.21 22.31
CA PRO A 10 -3.32 17.81 22.33
C PRO A 10 -4.35 16.84 22.95
N PRO A 11 -5.48 17.34 23.47
CA PRO A 11 -6.39 16.57 24.31
C PRO A 11 -7.28 15.62 23.50
N ARG A 12 -7.47 14.41 24.05
CA ARG A 12 -8.47 13.43 23.60
C ARG A 12 -9.88 14.00 23.72
N SER A 13 -10.56 14.19 22.59
CA SER A 13 -12.00 14.42 22.54
C SER A 13 -12.76 13.11 22.72
N SER A 14 -13.59 13.08 23.77
CA SER A 14 -14.52 12.03 24.16
C SER A 14 -15.59 11.74 23.10
N SER A 15 -15.70 10.47 22.70
CA SER A 15 -16.86 9.91 21.98
C SER A 15 -17.99 9.61 22.97
N PRO A 16 -19.26 9.98 22.70
CA PRO A 16 -20.39 9.46 23.45
C PRO A 16 -20.81 8.09 22.90
N GLY A 17 -20.88 7.10 23.79
CA GLY A 17 -21.34 5.75 23.50
C GLY A 17 -22.82 5.70 23.15
N LEU A 18 -23.15 5.01 22.06
CA LEU A 18 -24.48 4.55 21.74
C LEU A 18 -24.71 3.19 22.41
N HIS A 19 -25.61 3.18 23.39
CA HIS A 19 -26.17 1.97 23.99
C HIS A 19 -26.95 1.17 22.93
N ALA A 20 -26.43 0.00 22.57
CA ALA A 20 -27.21 -1.03 21.88
C ALA A 20 -28.05 -1.80 22.92
N CYS A 21 -29.37 -1.78 22.77
CA CYS A 21 -30.27 -2.71 23.43
C CYS A 21 -30.65 -3.81 22.44
N ILE A 22 -30.32 -5.04 22.82
CA ILE A 22 -30.55 -6.31 22.13
C ILE A 22 -32.01 -6.72 22.33
N VAL A 23 -32.76 -7.01 21.27
CA VAL A 23 -33.82 -8.05 21.27
C VAL A 23 -33.86 -8.74 19.90
N ALA A 24 -33.91 -10.07 19.96
CA ALA A 24 -33.80 -11.07 18.89
C ALA A 24 -34.99 -11.12 17.90
N PRO A 25 -34.83 -11.80 16.74
CA PRO A 25 -35.90 -11.99 15.76
C PRO A 25 -36.72 -13.26 16.08
N GLN A 26 -38.04 -13.18 15.89
CA GLN A 26 -38.89 -14.35 15.74
C GLN A 26 -39.66 -14.28 14.43
N ASN A 27 -39.58 -15.42 13.72
CA ASN A 27 -40.35 -15.80 12.54
C ASN A 27 -41.85 -15.50 12.69
N ASN A 28 -42.51 -15.08 11.60
CA ASN A 28 -43.69 -15.83 11.15
C ASN A 28 -44.00 -15.64 9.66
N MET A 29 -44.45 -16.75 9.06
CA MET A 29 -44.99 -16.88 7.71
C MET A 29 -46.42 -16.31 7.59
N GLY A 30 -46.86 -16.12 6.34
CA GLY A 30 -48.27 -16.04 5.92
C GLY A 30 -48.52 -14.77 5.09
N SER A 31 -48.61 -14.78 3.76
CA SER A 31 -49.68 -15.31 2.88
C SER A 31 -51.05 -14.66 3.08
N SER A 32 -51.74 -14.47 1.95
CA SER A 32 -53.18 -14.17 1.75
C SER A 32 -53.64 -12.73 2.04
N GLU A 33 -54.04 -11.99 1.01
CA GLU A 33 -55.41 -11.87 0.45
C GLU A 33 -56.11 -10.63 1.04
N GLU A 34 -56.22 -9.57 0.23
CA GLU A 34 -57.00 -8.38 0.55
C GLU A 34 -58.48 -8.67 0.31
N SER A 35 -59.22 -8.75 1.42
CA SER A 35 -60.68 -8.71 1.46
C SER A 35 -61.16 -7.28 1.64
N SER A 36 -62.10 -6.91 0.79
CA SER A 36 -62.99 -5.75 0.89
C SER A 36 -63.74 -5.73 2.22
N GLU A 37 -63.83 -4.58 2.88
CA GLU A 37 -65.02 -4.21 3.65
C GLU A 37 -65.18 -2.71 3.79
N ALA A 38 -66.43 -2.28 3.69
CA ALA A 38 -66.90 -0.91 3.62
C ALA A 38 -66.87 -0.21 4.98
N SER A 39 -66.73 1.12 4.96
CA SER A 39 -67.09 1.98 6.08
C SER A 39 -67.70 3.27 5.53
N ALA A 40 -68.93 3.49 5.95
CA ALA A 40 -69.81 4.57 5.53
C ALA A 40 -69.34 5.96 6.02
N SER A 41 -69.64 6.97 5.22
CA SER A 41 -69.78 8.37 5.64
C SER A 41 -70.67 9.12 4.62
N PRO A 42 -71.34 10.20 5.04
CA PRO A 42 -72.78 10.37 4.84
C PRO A 42 -73.13 11.20 3.61
N SER A 43 -74.34 10.96 3.10
CA SER A 43 -74.97 11.75 2.03
C SER A 43 -75.06 13.24 2.42
N PRO A 44 -74.68 14.17 1.53
CA PRO A 44 -75.14 15.55 1.62
C PRO A 44 -76.65 15.61 1.28
N PRO A 45 -77.37 16.62 1.79
CA PRO A 45 -78.83 16.67 1.78
C PRO A 45 -79.37 16.88 0.37
N ALA A 46 -80.61 16.42 0.15
CA ALA A 46 -81.39 16.73 -1.03
C ALA A 46 -81.49 18.25 -1.21
N SER A 47 -81.01 18.76 -2.35
CA SER A 47 -81.30 20.12 -2.80
C SER A 47 -82.81 20.32 -2.88
N PRO A 48 -83.39 21.30 -2.18
CA PRO A 48 -84.79 21.66 -2.33
C PRO A 48 -84.92 22.73 -3.42
N GLU A 49 -84.70 22.36 -4.68
CA GLU A 49 -84.95 23.26 -5.82
C GLU A 49 -85.81 22.57 -6.88
N ALA A 50 -86.94 22.07 -6.41
CA ALA A 50 -88.12 21.86 -7.22
C ALA A 50 -89.28 22.60 -6.54
N SER A 51 -89.23 23.94 -6.52
CA SER A 51 -90.38 24.83 -6.29
C SER A 51 -89.97 26.31 -6.35
N ASN A 52 -89.90 26.88 -7.55
CA ASN A 52 -90.35 28.25 -7.82
C ASN A 52 -90.47 28.46 -9.34
N GLN A 53 -91.54 27.93 -9.93
CA GLN A 53 -92.09 28.50 -11.15
C GLN A 53 -92.74 29.85 -10.78
N GLN A 54 -91.90 30.86 -10.52
CA GLN A 54 -92.33 32.24 -10.65
C GLN A 54 -92.28 32.56 -12.14
N LEU A 55 -93.43 32.99 -12.67
CA LEU A 55 -93.56 33.68 -13.95
C LEU A 55 -92.64 34.91 -13.91
N LEU A 56 -91.36 34.74 -14.24
CA LEU A 56 -90.46 35.84 -14.51
C LEU A 56 -90.94 36.49 -15.80
N GLU A 57 -91.46 37.71 -15.68
CA GLU A 57 -91.70 38.58 -16.84
C GLU A 57 -90.42 38.67 -17.68
N PRO A 58 -90.53 38.74 -19.02
CA PRO A 58 -89.35 38.88 -19.87
C PRO A 58 -88.56 40.13 -19.45
N PRO A 59 -87.21 40.05 -19.41
CA PRO A 59 -86.38 41.15 -18.93
C PRO A 59 -86.64 42.42 -19.75
N SER A 60 -86.72 43.56 -19.06
CA SER A 60 -86.94 44.86 -19.71
C SER A 60 -85.77 45.20 -20.62
N LEU A 61 -86.01 46.03 -21.64
CA LEU A 61 -84.97 46.45 -22.57
C LEU A 61 -83.78 47.13 -21.86
N GLU A 62 -84.05 47.92 -20.82
CA GLU A 62 -83.03 48.57 -19.99
C GLU A 62 -82.14 47.55 -19.27
N ARG A 63 -82.73 46.46 -18.75
CA ARG A 63 -82.02 45.39 -18.05
C ARG A 63 -81.13 44.58 -19.00
N LEU A 64 -81.61 44.28 -20.21
CA LEU A 64 -80.80 43.64 -21.25
C LEU A 64 -79.62 44.51 -21.72
N VAL A 65 -79.83 45.82 -21.81
CA VAL A 65 -78.76 46.77 -22.14
C VAL A 65 -77.72 46.83 -21.02
N LEU A 66 -78.13 46.78 -19.75
CA LEU A 66 -77.21 46.67 -18.61
C LEU A 66 -76.38 45.38 -18.69
N HIS A 67 -77.01 44.21 -18.86
CA HIS A 67 -76.29 42.94 -19.00
C HIS A 67 -75.28 42.95 -20.16
N PHE A 68 -75.62 43.56 -21.29
CA PHE A 68 -74.69 43.76 -22.41
C PHE A 68 -73.50 44.66 -22.06
N ILE A 69 -73.70 45.75 -21.29
CA ILE A 69 -72.60 46.61 -20.83
C ILE A 69 -71.68 45.83 -19.87
N HIS A 70 -72.24 45.06 -18.94
CA HIS A 70 -71.46 44.21 -18.02
C HIS A 70 -70.67 43.15 -18.78
N ALA A 71 -71.30 42.45 -19.73
CA ALA A 71 -70.64 41.51 -20.62
C ALA A 71 -69.56 42.17 -21.51
N LYS A 72 -69.74 43.43 -21.93
CA LYS A 72 -68.72 44.16 -22.70
C LYS A 72 -67.52 44.55 -21.82
N ARG A 73 -67.78 44.98 -20.58
CA ARG A 73 -66.73 45.32 -19.61
C ARG A 73 -65.91 44.09 -19.20
N SER A 74 -66.55 42.93 -19.03
CA SER A 74 -65.85 41.69 -18.67
C SER A 74 -64.81 41.24 -19.71
N LEU A 75 -64.98 41.59 -20.99
CA LEU A 75 -63.98 41.32 -22.04
C LEU A 75 -62.66 42.09 -21.87
N SER A 76 -62.62 43.11 -21.01
CA SER A 76 -61.35 43.75 -20.62
C SER A 76 -60.40 42.79 -19.90
N ALA A 77 -60.91 41.67 -19.35
CA ALA A 77 -60.10 40.57 -18.81
C ALA A 77 -59.15 39.93 -19.84
N SER A 78 -59.31 40.22 -21.14
CA SER A 78 -58.34 39.83 -22.18
C SER A 78 -56.89 40.25 -21.89
N THR A 79 -56.67 41.33 -21.15
CA THR A 79 -55.32 41.75 -20.74
C THR A 79 -54.68 40.77 -19.75
N LEU A 80 -55.49 40.14 -18.89
CA LEU A 80 -55.02 39.11 -17.95
C LEU A 80 -54.57 37.86 -18.71
N LEU A 81 -55.33 37.42 -19.72
CA LEU A 81 -54.93 36.28 -20.55
C LEU A 81 -53.65 36.56 -21.34
N SER A 82 -53.48 37.77 -21.89
CA SER A 82 -52.23 38.14 -22.57
C SER A 82 -51.04 38.05 -21.61
N ARG A 83 -51.19 38.56 -20.38
CA ARG A 83 -50.16 38.51 -19.33
C ARG A 83 -49.82 37.08 -18.91
N VAL A 84 -50.83 36.24 -18.66
CA VAL A 84 -50.65 34.82 -18.32
C VAL A 84 -49.98 34.06 -19.47
N GLY A 85 -50.35 34.35 -20.72
CA GLY A 85 -49.69 33.78 -21.90
C GLY A 85 -48.19 34.10 -21.98
N GLU A 86 -47.79 35.33 -21.63
CA GLU A 86 -46.38 35.71 -21.52
C GLU A 86 -45.66 34.94 -20.42
N LEU A 87 -46.26 34.82 -19.23
CA LEU A 87 -45.67 34.13 -18.07
C LEU A 87 -45.51 32.63 -18.34
N VAL A 88 -46.52 31.97 -18.91
CA VAL A 88 -46.44 30.55 -19.30
C VAL A 88 -45.37 30.34 -20.36
N THR A 89 -45.25 31.24 -21.33
CA THR A 89 -44.18 31.17 -22.34
C THR A 89 -42.80 31.37 -21.72
N GLY A 90 -42.64 32.35 -20.83
CA GLY A 90 -41.41 32.58 -20.06
C GLY A 90 -41.04 31.38 -19.17
N SER A 91 -42.04 30.70 -18.62
CA SER A 91 -41.82 29.54 -17.74
C SER A 91 -41.21 28.35 -18.47
N ARG A 92 -41.51 28.16 -19.76
CA ARG A 92 -40.89 27.11 -20.60
C ARG A 92 -39.38 27.35 -20.73
N ASN A 93 -38.98 28.59 -20.97
CA ASN A 93 -37.56 28.97 -21.06
C ASN A 93 -36.85 28.77 -19.71
N LEU A 94 -37.48 29.16 -18.60
CA LEU A 94 -36.92 28.95 -17.26
C LEU A 94 -36.80 27.46 -16.91
N LEU A 95 -37.78 26.63 -17.32
CA LEU A 95 -37.74 25.18 -17.11
C LEU A 95 -36.57 24.54 -17.86
N GLU A 96 -36.39 24.88 -19.13
CA GLU A 96 -35.27 24.40 -19.94
C GLU A 96 -33.92 24.83 -19.33
N GLU A 97 -33.80 26.10 -18.95
CA GLU A 97 -32.60 26.63 -18.30
C GLU A 97 -32.29 25.89 -16.98
N ILE A 98 -33.29 25.71 -16.11
CA ILE A 98 -33.13 24.98 -14.84
C ILE A 98 -32.70 23.53 -15.11
N ALA A 99 -33.30 22.85 -16.09
CA ALA A 99 -32.94 21.48 -16.43
C ALA A 99 -31.49 21.38 -16.90
N VAL A 100 -31.06 22.27 -17.80
CA VAL A 100 -29.69 22.33 -18.31
C VAL A 100 -28.70 22.67 -17.20
N LEU A 101 -28.97 23.71 -16.40
CA LEU A 101 -28.11 24.11 -15.30
C LEU A 101 -28.00 23.01 -14.25
N ASN A 102 -29.11 22.39 -13.84
CA ASN A 102 -29.09 21.29 -12.87
C ASN A 102 -28.32 20.06 -13.38
N ALA A 103 -28.46 19.71 -14.67
CA ALA A 103 -27.71 18.62 -15.27
C ALA A 103 -26.20 18.91 -15.28
N ARG A 104 -25.79 20.11 -15.74
CA ARG A 104 -24.39 20.56 -15.71
C ARG A 104 -23.83 20.59 -14.31
N ASN A 105 -24.62 21.13 -13.39
CA ASN A 105 -24.32 21.21 -11.97
C ASN A 105 -24.11 19.80 -11.40
N ALA A 106 -25.02 18.85 -11.60
CA ALA A 106 -24.91 17.48 -11.09
C ALA A 106 -23.73 16.70 -11.70
N PHE A 107 -23.40 16.95 -12.96
CA PHE A 107 -22.22 16.41 -13.60
C PHE A 107 -20.93 16.98 -12.98
N ALA A 108 -20.84 18.31 -12.86
CA ALA A 108 -19.69 18.99 -12.28
C ALA A 108 -19.47 18.59 -10.81
N ARG A 109 -20.53 18.41 -10.02
CA ARG A 109 -20.42 17.95 -8.62
C ARG A 109 -19.70 16.61 -8.53
N ARG A 110 -20.15 15.61 -9.28
CA ARG A 110 -19.53 14.27 -9.26
C ARG A 110 -18.05 14.32 -9.65
N ALA A 111 -17.72 15.08 -10.69
CA ALA A 111 -16.33 15.24 -11.12
C ALA A 111 -15.49 15.97 -10.06
N VAL A 112 -16.01 17.05 -9.46
CA VAL A 112 -15.29 17.79 -8.41
C VAL A 112 -15.09 16.94 -7.16
N ASP A 113 -16.11 16.21 -6.71
CA ASP A 113 -16.01 15.32 -5.55
C ASP A 113 -14.90 14.27 -5.76
N GLU A 114 -14.85 13.64 -6.93
CA GLU A 114 -13.81 12.67 -7.31
C GLU A 114 -12.41 13.31 -7.37
N GLN A 115 -12.29 14.53 -7.90
CA GLN A 115 -11.01 15.26 -7.94
C GLN A 115 -10.55 15.67 -6.54
N VAL A 116 -11.46 16.10 -5.66
CA VAL A 116 -11.12 16.44 -4.26
C VAL A 116 -10.66 15.22 -3.50
N GLU A 117 -11.33 14.07 -3.65
CA GLU A 117 -10.89 12.79 -3.08
C GLU A 117 -9.48 12.42 -3.58
N THR A 118 -9.22 12.58 -4.87
CA THR A 118 -7.91 12.31 -5.47
C THR A 118 -6.82 13.24 -4.90
N LEU A 119 -7.11 14.54 -4.80
CA LEU A 119 -6.17 15.53 -4.24
C LEU A 119 -5.92 15.29 -2.75
N ALA A 120 -6.92 14.83 -1.99
CA ALA A 120 -6.77 14.43 -0.60
C ALA A 120 -5.92 13.15 -0.46
N ALA A 121 -6.09 12.17 -1.35
CA ALA A 121 -5.27 10.97 -1.39
C ALA A 121 -3.79 11.31 -1.70
N ILE A 122 -3.53 12.22 -2.64
CA ILE A 122 -2.17 12.72 -2.94
C ILE A 122 -1.58 13.41 -1.71
N ARG A 123 -2.34 14.31 -1.06
CA ARG A 123 -1.90 14.96 0.19
C ARG A 123 -1.56 13.95 1.28
N HIS A 124 -2.36 12.92 1.46
CA HIS A 124 -2.07 11.89 2.44
C HIS A 124 -0.78 11.14 2.07
N SER A 125 -0.62 10.76 0.80
CA SER A 125 0.60 10.10 0.31
C SER A 125 1.84 10.96 0.50
N VAL A 126 1.77 12.26 0.25
CA VAL A 126 2.89 13.19 0.47
C VAL A 126 3.18 13.32 1.97
N GLY A 127 2.15 13.46 2.80
CA GLY A 127 2.29 13.50 4.27
C GLY A 127 2.98 12.26 4.84
N ASN A 128 2.65 11.07 4.34
CA ASN A 128 3.27 9.81 4.75
C ASN A 128 4.79 9.77 4.52
N VAL A 129 5.32 10.55 3.55
CA VAL A 129 6.78 10.70 3.37
C VAL A 129 7.42 11.38 4.57
N GLY A 130 6.75 12.41 5.11
CA GLY A 130 7.17 13.11 6.32
C GLY A 130 7.08 12.24 7.57
N ASP A 131 5.97 11.52 7.71
CA ASP A 131 5.74 10.63 8.87
C ASP A 131 6.76 9.49 8.88
N SER A 132 6.95 8.83 7.73
CA SER A 132 7.97 7.77 7.58
C SER A 132 9.38 8.29 7.86
N ALA A 133 9.73 9.49 7.39
CA ALA A 133 11.03 10.09 7.69
C ALA A 133 11.20 10.43 9.18
N THR A 134 10.12 10.82 9.86
CA THR A 134 10.13 11.10 11.32
C THR A 134 10.33 9.81 12.12
N ASP A 135 9.65 8.73 11.74
CA ASP A 135 9.83 7.41 12.37
C ASP A 135 11.24 6.85 12.14
N GLU A 136 11.75 6.95 10.90
CA GLU A 136 13.13 6.57 10.59
C GLU A 136 14.13 7.42 11.41
N PHE A 137 13.90 8.73 11.53
CA PHE A 137 14.73 9.63 12.31
C PHE A 137 14.76 9.23 13.78
N GLN A 138 13.61 8.90 14.38
CA GLN A 138 13.55 8.46 15.77
C GLN A 138 14.37 7.19 16.00
N ASN A 139 14.28 6.20 15.10
CA ASN A 139 15.09 4.98 15.18
C ASN A 139 16.59 5.27 15.07
N VAL A 140 16.98 6.21 14.21
CA VAL A 140 18.38 6.63 14.05
C VAL A 140 18.89 7.33 15.31
N VAL A 141 18.09 8.21 15.91
CA VAL A 141 18.42 8.89 17.17
C VAL A 141 18.55 7.89 18.32
N ASP A 142 17.68 6.88 18.40
CA ASP A 142 17.78 5.82 19.41
C ASP A 142 19.10 5.04 19.28
N GLY A 143 19.53 4.74 18.05
CA GLY A 143 20.84 4.12 17.78
C GLY A 143 22.03 5.01 18.13
N VAL A 144 21.93 6.33 17.91
CA VAL A 144 22.94 7.31 18.35
C VAL A 144 23.03 7.32 19.89
N ASP A 145 21.89 7.39 20.58
CA ASP A 145 21.84 7.43 22.05
C ASP A 145 22.39 6.13 22.66
N GLU A 146 22.15 4.97 22.03
CA GLU A 146 22.75 3.70 22.46
C GLU A 146 24.27 3.70 22.30
N ALA A 147 24.78 4.11 21.13
CA ALA A 147 26.21 4.18 20.86
C ALA A 147 26.92 5.17 21.82
N HIS A 148 26.32 6.34 22.03
CA HIS A 148 26.79 7.35 22.98
C HIS A 148 26.75 6.82 24.42
N GLY A 149 25.67 6.15 24.82
CA GLY A 149 25.56 5.52 26.14
C GLY A 149 26.58 4.38 26.35
N ARG A 150 27.05 3.72 25.30
CA ARG A 150 28.17 2.78 25.38
C ARG A 150 29.49 3.52 25.58
N LEU A 151 29.75 4.56 24.80
CA LEU A 151 30.97 5.36 24.92
C LEU A 151 31.13 5.94 26.33
N GLU A 152 30.06 6.55 26.88
CA GLU A 152 30.05 7.10 28.24
C GLU A 152 30.39 6.05 29.32
N ARG A 153 29.83 4.83 29.21
CA ARG A 153 30.17 3.73 30.12
C ARG A 153 31.64 3.33 30.02
N THR A 154 32.19 3.27 28.81
CA THR A 154 33.60 2.95 28.59
C THR A 154 34.51 4.07 29.14
N LEU A 155 34.18 5.34 28.90
CA LEU A 155 34.92 6.49 29.45
C LEU A 155 34.86 6.52 30.99
N ALA A 156 33.71 6.23 31.59
CA ALA A 156 33.59 6.10 33.05
C ALA A 156 34.46 4.96 33.60
N GLY A 157 34.53 3.83 32.88
CA GLY A 157 35.40 2.71 33.22
C GLY A 157 36.90 3.07 33.15
N LEU A 158 37.29 3.94 32.23
CA LEU A 158 38.67 4.44 32.11
C LEU A 158 39.03 5.43 33.21
N LYS A 159 38.12 6.35 33.56
CA LYS A 159 38.27 7.28 34.70
C LYS A 159 38.40 6.54 36.03
N GLY A 160 37.75 5.38 36.17
CA GLY A 160 37.81 4.55 37.39
C GLY A 160 39.03 3.64 37.51
N ARG A 161 39.87 3.49 36.47
CA ARG A 161 41.04 2.61 36.49
C ARG A 161 42.32 3.42 36.69
N VAL A 162 42.86 3.34 37.91
CA VAL A 162 44.15 3.94 38.29
C VAL A 162 45.31 3.15 37.66
N VAL A 163 46.32 3.87 37.19
CA VAL A 163 47.54 3.27 36.62
C VAL A 163 48.46 2.78 37.73
N ASP A 164 49.04 1.59 37.56
CA ASP A 164 49.86 0.91 38.55
C ASP A 164 51.15 1.68 38.86
N ALA A 165 51.50 1.79 40.14
CA ALA A 165 52.61 2.58 40.64
C ALA A 165 53.99 2.11 40.14
N GLU A 166 54.15 0.84 39.75
CA GLU A 166 55.39 0.32 39.16
C GLU A 166 55.59 0.83 37.72
N LEU A 167 54.49 1.03 36.97
CA LEU A 167 54.52 1.58 35.61
C LEU A 167 54.70 3.10 35.58
N GLN A 168 54.39 3.78 36.70
CA GLN A 168 54.58 5.22 36.86
C GLN A 168 56.01 5.58 37.29
N ARG A 169 56.79 4.63 37.83
CA ARG A 169 58.22 4.82 38.13
C ARG A 169 59.04 4.82 36.84
N THR A 170 59.27 6.01 36.30
CA THR A 170 60.25 6.20 35.22
C THR A 170 61.64 5.88 35.77
N GLY A 171 62.39 5.02 35.07
CA GLY A 171 63.68 4.48 35.51
C GLY A 171 64.86 5.45 35.54
N ASN A 172 64.64 6.74 35.80
CA ASN A 172 65.71 7.73 35.99
C ASN A 172 65.36 8.66 37.16
N SER A 173 65.72 8.24 38.37
CA SER A 173 65.85 9.14 39.52
C SER A 173 66.88 8.60 40.51
N GLU A 174 68.08 8.32 40.00
CA GLU A 174 69.28 8.68 40.73
C GLU A 174 69.71 10.05 40.19
N GLU A 175 69.94 11.01 41.09
CA GLU A 175 70.45 12.37 40.85
C GLU A 175 69.46 13.43 40.31
N ASN A 176 68.65 13.99 41.22
CA ASN A 176 68.70 15.42 41.57
C ASN A 176 67.58 15.77 42.56
N GLU A 177 67.98 15.98 43.81
CA GLU A 177 67.17 16.66 44.82
C GLU A 177 67.17 18.16 44.52
N THR A 178 66.05 18.69 44.00
CA THR A 178 65.61 20.06 44.29
C THR A 178 64.11 20.17 44.02
N GLU A 179 63.37 20.35 45.11
CA GLU A 179 62.15 21.16 45.28
C GLU A 179 61.20 21.33 44.09
N GLU A 180 60.02 20.70 44.16
CA GLU A 180 58.76 21.40 44.46
C GLU A 180 57.65 20.38 44.74
N GLN A 181 56.86 20.66 45.77
CA GLN A 181 55.74 19.83 46.23
C GLN A 181 54.61 19.84 45.20
N SER A 182 54.53 18.82 44.36
CA SER A 182 53.28 18.42 43.72
C SER A 182 52.89 17.05 44.26
N GLU A 183 51.73 16.95 44.91
CA GLU A 183 51.16 15.67 45.34
C GLU A 183 51.19 14.65 44.19
N PRO A 184 51.43 13.36 44.46
CA PRO A 184 51.38 12.33 43.43
C PRO A 184 49.93 12.20 42.97
N THR A 185 49.59 12.90 41.88
CA THR A 185 48.29 12.76 41.24
C THR A 185 48.21 11.37 40.63
N GLU A 186 47.39 10.50 41.21
CA GLU A 186 47.10 9.16 40.70
C GLU A 186 46.53 9.30 39.27
N LYS A 187 47.37 9.06 38.27
CA LYS A 187 46.93 9.11 36.86
C LYS A 187 46.00 7.95 36.57
N THR A 188 44.90 8.23 35.89
CA THR A 188 43.92 7.24 35.43
C THR A 188 44.18 6.90 33.96
N LEU A 189 43.60 5.80 33.47
CA LEU A 189 43.70 5.47 32.04
C LEU A 189 43.08 6.53 31.12
N TYR A 190 42.13 7.33 31.64
CA TYR A 190 41.50 8.42 30.89
C TYR A 190 42.50 9.53 30.53
N ASP A 191 43.51 9.79 31.38
CA ASP A 191 44.49 10.88 31.16
C ASP A 191 45.40 10.65 29.94
N PHE A 192 45.36 9.44 29.36
CA PHE A 192 46.12 9.05 28.18
C PHE A 192 45.29 9.14 26.88
N ILE A 193 44.06 9.63 26.94
CA ILE A 193 43.11 9.72 25.83
C ILE A 193 42.87 11.18 25.44
N GLN A 194 42.70 11.45 24.14
CA GLN A 194 42.37 12.79 23.63
C GLN A 194 40.88 13.09 23.78
N GLU A 195 40.54 14.08 24.60
CA GLU A 195 39.16 14.49 24.89
C GLU A 195 38.44 15.08 23.66
N SER A 196 39.14 15.82 22.80
CA SER A 196 38.54 16.48 21.62
C SER A 196 37.87 15.52 20.64
N THR A 197 38.37 14.28 20.54
CA THR A 197 37.91 13.31 19.53
C THR A 197 36.45 12.89 19.67
N HIS A 198 35.92 12.79 20.89
CA HIS A 198 34.52 12.40 21.10
C HIS A 198 33.58 13.60 21.15
N THR A 199 34.01 14.72 21.72
CA THR A 199 33.23 15.97 21.79
C THR A 199 32.95 16.55 20.41
N ASP A 200 33.90 16.47 19.48
CA ASP A 200 33.74 16.95 18.10
C ASP A 200 32.72 16.09 17.33
N LEU A 201 32.74 14.77 17.60
CA LEU A 201 31.83 13.81 16.99
C LEU A 201 30.39 14.00 17.49
N GLU A 202 30.22 14.25 18.80
CA GLU A 202 28.93 14.58 19.40
C GLU A 202 28.36 15.90 18.89
N ALA A 203 29.21 16.93 18.75
CA ALA A 203 28.81 18.23 18.19
C ALA A 203 28.38 18.09 16.72
N SER A 204 29.09 17.27 15.93
CA SER A 204 28.75 17.00 14.54
C SER A 204 27.40 16.27 14.41
N ILE A 205 27.11 15.29 15.27
CA ILE A 205 25.83 14.57 15.26
C ILE A 205 24.68 15.52 15.65
N ARG A 206 24.90 16.40 16.63
CA ARG A 206 23.93 17.43 17.02
C ARG A 206 23.55 18.33 15.85
N GLY A 207 24.54 18.80 15.10
CA GLY A 207 24.32 19.64 13.92
C GLY A 207 23.46 18.96 12.85
N LEU A 208 23.66 17.65 12.62
CA LEU A 208 22.85 16.87 11.67
C LEU A 208 21.40 16.67 12.15
N VAL A 209 21.19 16.51 13.46
CA VAL A 209 19.86 16.46 14.08
C VAL A 209 19.12 17.79 13.91
N ASP A 210 19.80 18.91 14.14
CA ASP A 210 19.23 20.25 13.95
C ASP A 210 18.89 20.50 12.47
N GLU A 211 19.74 20.05 11.54
CA GLU A 211 19.53 20.14 10.10
C GLU A 211 18.26 19.39 9.65
N PHE A 212 18.02 18.19 10.19
CA PHE A 212 16.77 17.46 9.95
C PHE A 212 15.55 18.26 10.41
N GLY A 213 15.63 18.88 11.60
CA GLY A 213 14.57 19.74 12.12
C GLY A 213 14.26 20.92 11.18
N VAL A 214 15.26 21.55 10.58
CA VAL A 214 15.09 22.64 9.60
C VAL A 214 14.39 22.13 8.33
N VAL A 215 14.89 21.03 7.77
CA VAL A 215 14.36 20.43 6.53
C VAL A 215 12.91 19.96 6.73
N LYS A 216 12.60 19.35 7.88
CA LYS A 216 11.23 18.97 8.25
C LYS A 216 10.29 20.17 8.37
N ASN A 217 10.72 21.24 9.02
CA ASN A 217 9.89 22.46 9.15
C ASN A 217 9.54 23.09 7.80
N ILE A 218 10.47 23.04 6.82
CA ILE A 218 10.23 23.51 5.45
C ILE A 218 9.17 22.64 4.78
N PHE A 219 9.26 21.32 4.91
CA PHE A 219 8.29 20.37 4.35
C PHE A 219 6.91 20.50 5.00
N ASP A 220 6.84 20.59 6.33
CA ASP A 220 5.58 20.75 7.06
C ASP A 220 4.88 22.09 6.70
N ARG A 221 5.64 23.13 6.34
CA ARG A 221 5.09 24.39 5.83
C ARG A 221 4.47 24.22 4.44
N ASP A 222 5.11 23.44 3.55
CA ASP A 222 4.59 23.12 2.23
C ASP A 222 3.28 22.31 2.32
N LEU A 223 3.23 21.31 3.22
CA LEU A 223 2.01 20.56 3.52
C LEU A 223 0.86 21.46 4.01
N ARG A 224 1.14 22.44 4.88
CA ARG A 224 0.13 23.41 5.33
C ARG A 224 -0.40 24.29 4.20
N GLN A 225 0.44 24.64 3.24
CA GLN A 225 0.01 25.38 2.05
C GLN A 225 -0.91 24.52 1.19
N TYR A 226 -0.59 23.24 1.01
CA TYR A 226 -1.46 22.27 0.33
C TYR A 226 -2.82 22.14 1.03
N ASP A 227 -2.81 21.99 2.35
CA ASP A 227 -4.03 21.90 3.16
C ASP A 227 -4.90 23.17 3.03
N GLY A 228 -4.26 24.34 2.90
CA GLY A 228 -4.94 25.60 2.61
C GLY A 228 -5.74 25.57 1.30
N TYR A 229 -5.17 25.02 0.22
CA TYR A 229 -5.89 24.87 -1.05
C TYR A 229 -7.08 23.91 -0.93
N LEU A 230 -6.92 22.78 -0.23
CA LEU A 230 -8.00 21.82 -0.02
C LEU A 230 -9.14 22.40 0.82
N SER A 231 -8.81 23.13 1.90
CA SER A 231 -9.80 23.80 2.75
C SER A 231 -10.57 24.85 1.94
N ASP A 232 -9.87 25.67 1.16
CA ASP A 232 -10.49 26.73 0.36
C ASP A 232 -11.43 26.18 -0.73
N ILE A 233 -11.09 25.04 -1.35
CA ILE A 233 -11.98 24.30 -2.26
C ILE A 233 -13.21 23.76 -1.52
N SER A 234 -13.00 23.12 -0.36
CA SER A 234 -14.08 22.54 0.46
C SER A 234 -15.04 23.61 0.99
N ASP A 235 -14.52 24.75 1.46
CA ASP A 235 -15.32 25.87 1.97
C ASP A 235 -16.15 26.48 0.84
N THR A 236 -15.56 26.66 -0.35
CA THR A 236 -16.29 27.14 -1.53
C THR A 236 -17.40 26.18 -1.96
N LEU A 237 -17.19 24.85 -1.83
CA LEU A 237 -18.21 23.84 -2.08
C LEU A 237 -19.33 23.86 -1.04
N GLN A 238 -19.00 23.97 0.25
CA GLN A 238 -19.99 24.03 1.34
C GLN A 238 -20.83 25.31 1.27
N HIS A 239 -20.22 26.46 0.96
CA HIS A 239 -20.95 27.71 0.73
C HIS A 239 -21.89 27.62 -0.48
N ALA A 240 -21.52 26.88 -1.53
CA ALA A 240 -22.41 26.63 -2.66
C ALA A 240 -23.65 25.80 -2.29
N ASP A 241 -23.52 24.85 -1.37
CA ASP A 241 -24.63 24.03 -0.89
C ASP A 241 -25.52 24.78 0.12
N LEU A 242 -24.96 25.66 0.97
CA LEU A 242 -25.70 26.50 1.92
C LEU A 242 -26.56 27.59 1.25
N HIS A 243 -26.16 28.07 0.07
CA HIS A 243 -26.97 28.99 -0.74
C HIS A 243 -28.13 28.31 -1.49
N SER A 244 -28.21 26.98 -1.49
CA SER A 244 -29.42 26.27 -1.96
C SER A 244 -30.56 26.30 -0.92
N THR A 245 -30.26 26.60 0.36
CA THR A 245 -31.23 26.57 1.46
C THR A 245 -31.50 27.92 2.12
N SER A 246 -30.82 29.00 1.71
CA SER A 246 -30.99 30.34 2.32
C SER A 246 -31.96 31.24 1.55
N GLY A 247 -33.24 30.87 1.56
CA GLY A 247 -34.30 31.85 1.79
C GLY A 247 -34.57 31.94 3.29
N PRO A 248 -35.34 32.93 3.80
CA PRO A 248 -35.67 33.02 5.23
C PRO A 248 -36.63 31.89 5.61
N GLN A 249 -36.13 30.66 5.68
CA GLN A 249 -36.83 29.54 6.28
C GLN A 249 -36.42 29.47 7.74
N ALA A 250 -37.34 29.95 8.57
CA ALA A 250 -37.53 29.43 9.91
C ALA A 250 -37.39 27.90 9.89
N LYS A 251 -36.73 27.36 10.91
CA LYS A 251 -36.59 25.91 11.17
C LYS A 251 -37.84 25.16 10.68
N GLN A 252 -37.71 24.36 9.62
CA GLN A 252 -38.82 23.53 9.14
C GLN A 252 -39.28 22.64 10.30
N THR A 253 -40.56 22.76 10.64
CA THR A 253 -41.20 21.92 11.66
C THR A 253 -41.93 20.77 10.98
N LEU A 254 -42.30 19.74 11.74
CA LEU A 254 -43.00 18.54 11.27
C LEU A 254 -44.35 18.82 10.55
N TYR A 255 -44.79 20.08 10.48
CA TYR A 255 -46.07 20.53 9.94
C TYR A 255 -45.96 21.33 8.63
N ASP A 256 -44.76 21.51 8.06
CA ASP A 256 -44.61 22.24 6.79
C ASP A 256 -44.93 21.34 5.58
N TYR A 257 -45.90 21.76 4.76
CA TYR A 257 -46.24 21.09 3.50
C TYR A 257 -45.05 21.12 2.53
N PRO A 258 -44.78 20.04 1.78
CA PRO A 258 -43.63 19.97 0.88
C PRO A 258 -43.75 20.98 -0.26
N THR A 259 -42.68 21.74 -0.49
CA THR A 259 -42.54 22.67 -1.63
C THR A 259 -42.91 21.98 -2.95
N PRO A 260 -43.74 22.59 -3.83
CA PRO A 260 -44.13 21.97 -5.10
C PRO A 260 -42.92 21.70 -5.99
N SER A 261 -42.90 20.56 -6.69
CA SER A 261 -41.80 20.26 -7.62
C SER A 261 -41.90 21.13 -8.88
N ILE A 262 -40.76 21.45 -9.50
CA ILE A 262 -40.68 22.27 -10.72
C ILE A 262 -41.66 21.80 -11.83
N PRO A 263 -41.80 20.49 -12.13
CA PRO A 263 -42.80 20.03 -13.10
C PRO A 263 -44.26 20.23 -12.66
N LYS A 264 -44.54 20.21 -11.35
CA LYS A 264 -45.87 20.49 -10.81
C LYS A 264 -46.22 21.97 -10.94
N LEU A 265 -45.28 22.87 -10.65
CA LEU A 265 -45.44 24.32 -10.85
C LEU A 265 -45.75 24.64 -12.32
N PHE A 266 -44.99 24.04 -13.25
CA PHE A 266 -45.22 24.23 -14.69
C PHE A 266 -46.59 23.72 -15.14
N ARG A 267 -46.96 22.48 -14.75
CA ARG A 267 -48.27 21.90 -15.11
C ARG A 267 -49.44 22.65 -14.49
N ALA A 268 -49.28 23.17 -13.27
CA ALA A 268 -50.28 24.00 -12.62
C ALA A 268 -50.51 25.30 -13.42
N MET A 269 -49.45 26.00 -13.81
CA MET A 269 -49.58 27.22 -14.63
C MET A 269 -50.21 26.94 -16.01
N ASP A 270 -49.83 25.86 -16.68
CA ASP A 270 -50.40 25.48 -17.99
C ASP A 270 -51.89 25.08 -17.83
N GLY A 271 -52.24 24.42 -16.72
CA GLY A 271 -53.62 24.09 -16.36
C GLY A 271 -54.46 25.31 -16.04
N HIS A 272 -53.95 26.26 -15.24
CA HIS A 272 -54.66 27.49 -14.89
C HIS A 272 -54.83 28.38 -16.13
N ALA A 273 -53.82 28.45 -17.01
CA ALA A 273 -53.95 29.16 -18.28
C ALA A 273 -55.02 28.54 -19.21
N ALA A 274 -55.14 27.21 -19.23
CA ALA A 274 -56.19 26.52 -19.97
C ALA A 274 -57.59 26.80 -19.38
N GLN A 275 -57.72 26.76 -18.05
CA GLN A 275 -58.98 27.11 -17.35
C GLN A 275 -59.38 28.57 -17.60
N MET A 276 -58.42 29.50 -17.53
CA MET A 276 -58.66 30.91 -17.86
C MET A 276 -59.11 31.11 -19.32
N ALA A 277 -58.57 30.34 -20.26
CA ALA A 277 -59.02 30.39 -21.66
C ALA A 277 -60.46 29.86 -21.84
N GLU A 278 -60.86 28.85 -21.06
CA GLU A 278 -62.21 28.30 -21.08
C GLU A 278 -63.25 29.25 -20.46
N LEU A 279 -62.93 29.85 -19.30
CA LEU A 279 -63.74 30.89 -18.65
C LEU A 279 -63.84 32.16 -19.52
N PHE A 280 -62.75 32.58 -20.17
CA PHE A 280 -62.82 33.70 -21.10
C PHE A 280 -63.66 33.38 -22.34
N SER A 281 -63.62 32.13 -22.82
CA SER A 281 -64.50 31.70 -23.91
C SER A 281 -65.97 31.69 -23.51
N SER A 282 -66.32 31.40 -22.25
CA SER A 282 -67.71 31.50 -21.78
C SER A 282 -68.17 32.96 -21.70
N LEU A 283 -67.31 33.89 -21.27
CA LEU A 283 -67.59 35.33 -21.31
C LEU A 283 -67.82 35.85 -22.74
N ILE A 284 -67.01 35.40 -23.72
CA ILE A 284 -67.24 35.73 -25.14
C ILE A 284 -68.58 35.19 -25.62
N LYS A 285 -68.92 33.93 -25.30
CA LYS A 285 -70.21 33.34 -25.68
C LYS A 285 -71.38 34.10 -25.05
N HIS A 286 -71.26 34.51 -23.80
CA HIS A 286 -72.28 35.31 -23.11
C HIS A 286 -72.42 36.70 -23.75
N TYR A 287 -71.31 37.35 -24.11
CA TYR A 287 -71.33 38.60 -24.87
C TYR A 287 -72.04 38.43 -26.22
N ASP A 288 -71.72 37.39 -26.99
CA ASP A 288 -72.35 37.08 -28.27
C ASP A 288 -73.85 36.76 -28.12
N LEU A 289 -74.24 36.09 -27.02
CA LEU A 289 -75.63 35.81 -26.68
C LEU A 289 -76.40 37.10 -26.31
N CYS A 290 -75.78 38.01 -25.55
CA CYS A 290 -76.34 39.34 -25.25
C CYS A 290 -76.53 40.17 -26.53
N VAL A 291 -75.54 40.14 -27.44
CA VAL A 291 -75.62 40.76 -28.77
C VAL A 291 -76.80 40.21 -29.56
N THR A 292 -76.98 38.89 -29.55
CA THR A 292 -78.07 38.21 -30.26
C THR A 292 -79.42 38.57 -29.63
N ALA A 293 -79.55 38.52 -28.30
CA ALA A 293 -80.76 38.89 -27.57
C ALA A 293 -81.21 40.36 -27.84
N LEU A 294 -80.25 41.28 -27.94
CA LEU A 294 -80.51 42.69 -28.29
C LEU A 294 -80.94 42.88 -29.75
N LYS A 295 -80.39 42.09 -30.70
CA LYS A 295 -80.81 42.10 -32.10
C LYS A 295 -82.26 41.63 -32.29
N HIS A 296 -82.72 40.69 -31.46
CA HIS A 296 -84.09 40.14 -31.50
C HIS A 296 -85.06 40.86 -30.56
N THR A 297 -84.72 42.05 -30.06
CA THR A 297 -85.59 42.87 -29.22
C THR A 297 -85.79 44.25 -29.85
N GLU A 298 -87.05 44.68 -29.98
CA GLU A 298 -87.41 45.94 -30.63
C GLU A 298 -86.74 47.14 -29.92
N GLY A 299 -86.05 48.00 -30.69
CA GLY A 299 -85.29 49.14 -30.15
C GLY A 299 -83.94 48.78 -29.48
N GLY A 300 -83.58 47.50 -29.36
CA GLY A 300 -82.39 47.06 -28.61
C GLY A 300 -81.06 47.48 -29.23
N GLY A 301 -80.96 47.48 -30.57
CA GLY A 301 -79.74 47.93 -31.27
C GLY A 301 -79.45 49.43 -31.10
N GLU A 302 -80.48 50.27 -31.03
CA GLU A 302 -80.31 51.73 -30.80
C GLU A 302 -80.01 52.03 -29.33
N ALA A 303 -80.66 51.33 -28.39
CA ALA A 303 -80.42 51.47 -26.95
C ALA A 303 -79.00 51.02 -26.55
N ALA A 304 -78.51 49.90 -27.10
CA ALA A 304 -77.14 49.43 -26.90
C ALA A 304 -76.10 50.43 -27.43
N LYS A 305 -76.38 51.10 -28.56
CA LYS A 305 -75.51 52.13 -29.15
C LYS A 305 -75.37 53.34 -28.24
N GLN A 306 -76.49 53.83 -27.71
CA GLN A 306 -76.52 54.98 -26.81
C GLN A 306 -75.80 54.66 -25.50
N ALA A 307 -76.01 53.46 -24.95
CA ALA A 307 -75.37 53.03 -23.72
C ALA A 307 -73.85 52.86 -23.85
N VAL A 308 -73.35 52.29 -24.95
CA VAL A 308 -71.90 52.16 -25.22
C VAL A 308 -71.24 53.53 -25.40
N GLN A 309 -71.94 54.50 -26.00
CA GLN A 309 -71.45 55.88 -26.15
C GLN A 309 -71.47 56.65 -24.84
N ALA A 310 -72.48 56.45 -24.00
CA ALA A 310 -72.60 57.06 -22.68
C ALA A 310 -71.53 56.55 -21.69
N GLU A 311 -71.17 55.28 -21.78
CA GLU A 311 -70.17 54.63 -20.92
C GLU A 311 -68.73 54.72 -21.46
N HIS A 312 -68.49 55.46 -22.56
CA HIS A 312 -67.17 55.63 -23.20
C HIS A 312 -66.43 54.32 -23.56
N LEU A 313 -67.14 53.19 -23.72
CA LEU A 313 -66.58 51.85 -23.98
C LEU A 313 -66.17 51.62 -25.45
N SER A 314 -65.98 52.66 -26.27
CA SER A 314 -65.68 52.55 -27.71
C SER A 314 -64.21 52.28 -28.04
N SER A 315 -63.31 52.43 -27.07
CA SER A 315 -61.86 52.45 -27.30
C SER A 315 -61.10 51.24 -26.74
N GLN A 316 -61.79 50.25 -26.18
CA GLN A 316 -61.19 49.08 -25.53
C GLN A 316 -61.78 47.77 -26.05
N SER A 317 -61.54 47.43 -27.32
CA SER A 317 -61.55 46.03 -27.79
C SER A 317 -60.94 45.85 -29.19
N PRO A 318 -60.46 44.64 -29.53
CA PRO A 318 -59.77 44.32 -30.77
C PRO A 318 -60.74 44.38 -31.97
N ALA A 319 -60.19 44.79 -33.12
CA ALA A 319 -60.91 44.99 -34.36
C ALA A 319 -61.83 43.82 -34.75
N GLY A 320 -63.12 44.11 -34.97
CA GLY A 320 -64.00 43.29 -35.84
C GLY A 320 -65.43 43.04 -35.36
N GLY A 321 -65.70 43.03 -34.04
CA GLY A 321 -67.01 42.66 -33.49
C GLY A 321 -68.07 43.77 -33.53
N GLU A 322 -67.66 45.04 -33.38
CA GLU A 322 -68.59 46.17 -33.27
C GLU A 322 -69.37 46.45 -34.56
N GLU A 323 -68.92 45.96 -35.71
CA GLU A 323 -69.59 46.15 -37.00
C GLU A 323 -70.81 45.22 -37.20
N SER A 324 -70.92 44.13 -36.44
CA SER A 324 -71.97 43.11 -36.59
C SER A 324 -73.30 43.51 -35.92
N LEU A 325 -73.28 44.39 -34.92
CA LEU A 325 -74.49 44.89 -34.25
C LEU A 325 -75.24 45.95 -35.05
N TYR A 326 -74.53 46.71 -35.88
CA TYR A 326 -75.06 47.90 -36.56
C TYR A 326 -75.22 47.72 -38.09
N LYS A 327 -74.84 46.57 -38.65
CA LYS A 327 -75.27 46.20 -40.01
C LYS A 327 -76.75 45.81 -39.96
N LYS A 328 -77.55 46.38 -40.88
CA LYS A 328 -78.95 46.00 -41.16
C LYS A 328 -79.04 44.57 -41.71
N THR A 329 -78.59 43.58 -40.97
CA THR A 329 -78.91 42.17 -41.24
C THR A 329 -80.16 41.87 -40.45
N VAL A 330 -81.25 41.56 -41.16
CA VAL A 330 -82.48 41.05 -40.54
C VAL A 330 -82.08 39.79 -39.75
N PRO A 331 -82.30 39.76 -38.43
CA PRO A 331 -81.97 38.59 -37.63
C PRO A 331 -82.76 37.36 -38.13
N GLU A 332 -82.19 36.16 -38.09
CA GLU A 332 -82.92 34.95 -38.47
C GLU A 332 -84.16 34.80 -37.57
N PRO A 333 -85.36 34.49 -38.11
CA PRO A 333 -86.56 34.43 -37.29
C PRO A 333 -86.47 33.26 -36.30
N ILE A 334 -86.19 33.56 -35.04
CA ILE A 334 -86.29 32.63 -33.91
C ILE A 334 -87.72 32.56 -33.40
N ASP A 335 -88.12 31.36 -32.98
CA ASP A 335 -89.44 31.11 -32.41
C ASP A 335 -89.64 31.83 -31.07
N GLU A 336 -90.89 32.10 -30.68
CA GLU A 336 -91.18 32.87 -29.46
C GLU A 336 -90.75 32.12 -28.19
N ASP A 337 -90.83 30.78 -28.22
CA ASP A 337 -90.37 29.92 -27.13
C ASP A 337 -88.83 29.84 -27.08
N GLU A 338 -88.16 29.82 -28.23
CA GLU A 338 -86.70 29.87 -28.34
C GLU A 338 -86.15 31.21 -27.85
N ARG A 339 -86.81 32.32 -28.18
CA ARG A 339 -86.49 33.66 -27.69
C ARG A 339 -86.66 33.78 -26.17
N LYS A 340 -87.73 33.24 -25.60
CA LYS A 340 -87.94 33.20 -24.14
C LYS A 340 -86.86 32.39 -23.43
N GLN A 341 -86.44 31.27 -24.02
CA GLN A 341 -85.37 30.45 -23.48
C GLN A 341 -84.02 31.18 -23.53
N MET A 342 -83.69 31.86 -24.65
CA MET A 342 -82.48 32.68 -24.77
C MET A 342 -82.42 33.78 -23.72
N LEU A 343 -83.53 34.50 -23.49
CA LEU A 343 -83.57 35.58 -22.49
C LEU A 343 -83.40 35.06 -21.05
N ARG A 344 -83.88 33.83 -20.76
CA ARG A 344 -83.63 33.19 -19.46
C ARG A 344 -82.16 32.82 -19.26
N VAL A 345 -81.50 32.33 -20.31
CA VAL A 345 -80.07 32.00 -20.26
C VAL A 345 -79.24 33.26 -20.07
N VAL A 346 -79.55 34.35 -20.80
CA VAL A 346 -78.87 35.65 -20.60
C VAL A 346 -79.03 36.17 -19.18
N GLU A 347 -80.23 36.08 -18.59
CA GLU A 347 -80.46 36.53 -17.21
C GLU A 347 -79.74 35.66 -16.17
N GLY A 348 -79.67 34.34 -16.39
CA GLY A 348 -78.93 33.42 -15.54
C GLY A 348 -77.43 33.68 -15.60
N ASP A 349 -76.85 33.64 -16.79
CA ASP A 349 -75.42 33.89 -17.02
C ASP A 349 -74.99 35.26 -16.48
N ALA A 350 -75.83 36.30 -16.63
CA ALA A 350 -75.49 37.65 -16.18
C ALA A 350 -75.31 37.77 -14.66
N SER A 351 -75.89 36.85 -13.87
CA SER A 351 -75.65 36.78 -12.42
C SER A 351 -74.30 36.15 -12.06
N GLU A 352 -73.72 35.36 -12.96
CA GLU A 352 -72.46 34.62 -12.77
C GLU A 352 -71.24 35.36 -13.35
N VAL A 353 -71.43 36.41 -14.17
CA VAL A 353 -70.33 37.14 -14.85
C VAL A 353 -69.28 37.68 -13.87
N GLU A 354 -69.69 38.27 -12.74
CA GLU A 354 -68.74 38.81 -11.76
C GLU A 354 -67.96 37.69 -11.03
N ASP A 355 -68.60 36.54 -10.77
CA ASP A 355 -67.95 35.38 -10.16
C ASP A 355 -66.89 34.79 -11.10
N VAL A 356 -67.19 34.70 -12.40
CA VAL A 356 -66.23 34.27 -13.43
C VAL A 356 -65.05 35.24 -13.56
N ILE A 357 -65.27 36.56 -13.42
CA ILE A 357 -64.18 37.55 -13.42
C ILE A 357 -63.29 37.39 -12.18
N ASN A 358 -63.88 37.18 -11.00
CA ASN A 358 -63.12 36.93 -9.77
C ASN A 358 -62.28 35.64 -9.89
N GLU A 359 -62.84 34.56 -10.44
CA GLU A 359 -62.11 33.32 -10.71
C GLU A 359 -60.94 33.53 -11.69
N LEU A 360 -61.13 34.33 -12.74
CA LEU A 360 -60.03 34.71 -13.66
C LEU A 360 -58.92 35.49 -12.95
N HIS A 361 -59.26 36.36 -12.00
CA HIS A 361 -58.28 37.09 -11.20
C HIS A 361 -57.51 36.16 -10.25
N GLU A 362 -58.21 35.28 -9.54
CA GLU A 362 -57.61 34.28 -8.63
C GLU A 362 -56.63 33.37 -9.39
N LEU A 363 -57.04 32.82 -10.54
CA LEU A 363 -56.18 31.99 -11.39
C LEU A 363 -54.95 32.76 -11.90
N SER A 364 -55.10 34.04 -12.23
CA SER A 364 -53.98 34.90 -12.65
C SER A 364 -52.97 35.10 -11.52
N GLU A 365 -53.42 35.36 -10.30
CA GLU A 365 -52.54 35.52 -9.12
C GLU A 365 -51.79 34.22 -8.80
N GLU A 366 -52.45 33.07 -8.95
CA GLU A 366 -51.81 31.77 -8.76
C GLU A 366 -50.74 31.49 -9.83
N VAL A 367 -50.97 31.87 -11.10
CA VAL A 367 -49.97 31.76 -12.17
C VAL A 367 -48.75 32.64 -11.86
N GLU A 368 -48.97 33.88 -11.41
CA GLU A 368 -47.88 34.80 -11.04
C GLU A 368 -47.05 34.27 -9.87
N SER A 369 -47.71 33.79 -8.81
CA SER A 369 -47.04 33.17 -7.66
C SER A 369 -46.21 31.93 -8.04
N ASN A 370 -46.77 31.06 -8.89
CA ASN A 370 -46.06 29.87 -9.38
C ASN A 370 -44.86 30.26 -10.26
N TYR A 371 -44.98 31.31 -11.07
CA TYR A 371 -43.89 31.82 -11.89
C TYR A 371 -42.75 32.40 -11.04
N GLU A 372 -43.05 33.14 -9.97
CA GLU A 372 -42.03 33.66 -9.04
C GLU A 372 -41.24 32.53 -8.34
N GLN A 373 -41.93 31.46 -7.93
CA GLN A 373 -41.28 30.27 -7.35
C GLN A 373 -40.35 29.58 -8.35
N LEU A 374 -40.75 29.51 -9.63
CA LEU A 374 -39.91 28.97 -10.71
C LEU A 374 -38.69 29.87 -10.97
N HIS A 375 -38.89 31.19 -10.97
CA HIS A 375 -37.81 32.16 -11.16
C HIS A 375 -36.78 32.11 -10.02
N SER A 376 -37.22 31.99 -8.77
CA SER A 376 -36.34 31.76 -7.61
C SER A 376 -35.53 30.47 -7.76
N SER A 377 -36.15 29.41 -8.27
CA SER A 377 -35.46 28.15 -8.57
C SER A 377 -34.39 28.28 -9.66
N ALA A 378 -34.65 29.07 -10.71
CA ALA A 378 -33.66 29.39 -11.72
C ALA A 378 -32.47 30.18 -11.15
N ASN A 379 -32.72 31.18 -10.30
CA ASN A 379 -31.66 31.96 -9.66
C ASN A 379 -30.78 31.09 -8.72
N ARG A 380 -31.37 30.13 -8.00
CA ARG A 380 -30.61 29.12 -7.25
C ARG A 380 -29.71 28.30 -8.16
N ALA A 381 -30.24 27.79 -9.28
CA ALA A 381 -29.45 27.00 -10.23
C ALA A 381 -28.27 27.80 -10.83
N ARG A 382 -28.47 29.10 -11.13
CA ARG A 382 -27.43 30.03 -11.60
C ARG A 382 -26.35 30.31 -10.56
N SER A 383 -26.75 30.53 -9.30
CA SER A 383 -25.81 30.73 -8.19
C SER A 383 -24.92 29.51 -7.98
N THR A 384 -25.52 28.32 -7.90
CA THR A 384 -24.79 27.05 -7.81
C THR A 384 -23.83 26.84 -8.99
N HIS A 385 -24.26 27.21 -10.19
CA HIS A 385 -23.41 27.12 -11.39
C HIS A 385 -22.19 28.05 -11.30
N SER A 386 -22.39 29.29 -10.85
CA SER A 386 -21.32 30.28 -10.70
C SER A 386 -20.30 29.85 -9.63
N SER A 387 -20.76 29.35 -8.48
CA SER A 387 -19.87 28.83 -7.43
C SER A 387 -19.08 27.60 -7.89
N ARG A 388 -19.69 26.70 -8.66
CA ARG A 388 -18.97 25.54 -9.23
C ARG A 388 -17.89 25.96 -10.24
N HIS A 389 -18.14 27.02 -10.98
CA HIS A 389 -17.13 27.59 -11.88
C HIS A 389 -15.95 28.22 -11.11
N LEU A 390 -16.22 28.81 -9.93
CA LEU A 390 -15.18 29.30 -9.03
C LEU A 390 -14.33 28.14 -8.47
N VAL A 391 -14.96 27.04 -8.07
CA VAL A 391 -14.25 25.82 -7.61
C VAL A 391 -13.37 25.25 -8.72
N LEU A 392 -13.84 25.24 -9.97
CA LEU A 392 -13.03 24.80 -11.10
C LEU A 392 -11.78 25.67 -11.30
N GLY A 393 -11.89 26.98 -11.05
CA GLY A 393 -10.74 27.90 -11.01
C GLY A 393 -9.72 27.50 -9.95
N LYS A 394 -10.16 27.26 -8.71
CA LYS A 394 -9.31 26.82 -7.60
C LYS A 394 -8.66 25.44 -7.86
N LEU A 395 -9.38 24.52 -8.49
CA LEU A 395 -8.82 23.24 -8.95
C LEU A 395 -7.69 23.43 -9.97
N HIS A 396 -7.80 24.44 -10.85
CA HIS A 396 -6.73 24.77 -11.78
C HIS A 396 -5.51 25.40 -11.07
N GLU A 397 -5.73 26.20 -10.03
CA GLU A 397 -4.65 26.76 -9.21
C GLU A 397 -3.84 25.65 -8.51
N ILE A 398 -4.51 24.74 -7.79
CA ILE A 398 -3.80 23.62 -7.13
C ILE A 398 -3.14 22.69 -8.16
N LYS A 399 -3.77 22.45 -9.32
CA LYS A 399 -3.16 21.68 -10.41
C LYS A 399 -1.82 22.29 -10.85
N SER A 400 -1.73 23.62 -10.91
CA SER A 400 -0.49 24.31 -11.28
C SER A 400 0.57 24.28 -10.18
N ALA A 401 0.15 24.27 -8.91
CA ALA A 401 1.04 24.18 -7.75
C ALA A 401 1.50 22.74 -7.43
N LEU A 402 0.73 21.73 -7.83
CA LEU A 402 0.95 20.33 -7.50
C LEU A 402 2.36 19.81 -7.83
N PRO A 403 2.96 20.11 -9.01
CA PRO A 403 4.35 19.69 -9.29
C PRO A 403 5.36 20.25 -8.29
N SER A 404 5.15 21.47 -7.80
CA SER A 404 6.03 22.09 -6.80
C SER A 404 5.98 21.36 -5.47
N HIS A 405 4.78 20.95 -5.02
CA HIS A 405 4.60 20.19 -3.79
C HIS A 405 5.22 18.78 -3.88
N LEU A 406 5.08 18.12 -5.04
CA LEU A 406 5.71 16.82 -5.28
C LEU A 406 7.24 16.93 -5.31
N GLU A 407 7.80 17.98 -5.91
CA GLU A 407 9.25 18.22 -5.90
C GLU A 407 9.77 18.58 -4.50
N ALA A 408 9.00 19.33 -3.71
CA ALA A 408 9.31 19.61 -2.31
C ALA A 408 9.39 18.31 -1.47
N ALA A 409 8.46 17.38 -1.68
CA ALA A 409 8.47 16.07 -1.02
C ALA A 409 9.69 15.21 -1.42
N LYS A 410 10.03 15.21 -2.71
CA LYS A 410 11.21 14.51 -3.23
C LYS A 410 12.52 15.11 -2.72
N SER A 411 12.59 16.44 -2.67
CA SER A 411 13.73 17.18 -2.12
C SER A 411 13.90 16.89 -0.64
N PHE A 412 12.81 16.94 0.13
CA PHE A 412 12.79 16.56 1.56
C PHE A 412 13.31 15.14 1.76
N ARG A 413 12.82 14.16 0.98
CA ARG A 413 13.28 12.77 1.10
C ARG A 413 14.77 12.64 0.77
N SER A 414 15.24 13.31 -0.27
CA SER A 414 16.66 13.27 -0.68
C SER A 414 17.56 13.86 0.40
N SER A 415 17.19 15.02 0.96
CA SER A 415 17.90 15.63 2.09
C SER A 415 17.88 14.74 3.33
N TRP A 416 16.76 14.06 3.62
CA TRP A 416 16.71 13.09 4.72
C TRP A 416 17.66 11.90 4.48
N ASP A 417 17.68 11.33 3.28
CA ASP A 417 18.56 10.21 2.96
C ASP A 417 20.05 10.58 3.12
N GLU A 418 20.44 11.82 2.78
CA GLU A 418 21.78 12.37 3.00
C GLU A 418 22.09 12.55 4.49
N ILE A 419 21.21 13.21 5.26
CA ILE A 419 21.37 13.41 6.70
C ILE A 419 21.47 12.05 7.41
N ARG A 420 20.59 11.10 7.07
CA ARG A 420 20.58 9.74 7.62
C ARG A 420 21.90 9.01 7.36
N ALA A 421 22.43 9.10 6.13
CA ALA A 421 23.71 8.48 5.79
C ALA A 421 24.87 9.10 6.60
N SER A 422 24.88 10.42 6.76
CA SER A 422 25.88 11.11 7.57
C SER A 422 25.77 10.74 9.05
N ILE A 423 24.57 10.70 9.64
CA ILE A 423 24.37 10.27 11.04
C ILE A 423 24.84 8.82 11.20
N ALA A 424 24.45 7.90 10.31
CA ALA A 424 24.88 6.50 10.38
C ALA A 424 26.41 6.34 10.32
N SER A 425 27.10 7.11 9.48
CA SER A 425 28.56 7.14 9.43
C SER A 425 29.16 7.61 10.76
N LYS A 426 28.64 8.71 11.32
CA LYS A 426 29.12 9.25 12.60
C LYS A 426 28.82 8.36 13.79
N THR A 427 27.67 7.69 13.83
CA THR A 427 27.34 6.67 14.84
C THR A 427 28.30 5.49 14.77
N LYS A 428 28.69 5.06 13.56
CA LYS A 428 29.71 4.00 13.38
C LYS A 428 31.09 4.44 13.86
N GLU A 429 31.50 5.68 13.57
CA GLU A 429 32.73 6.27 14.13
C GLU A 429 32.69 6.23 15.67
N LEU A 430 31.55 6.59 16.27
CA LEU A 430 31.37 6.64 17.72
C LEU A 430 31.40 5.26 18.38
N ALA A 431 30.75 4.27 17.76
CA ALA A 431 30.81 2.88 18.21
C ALA A 431 32.23 2.28 18.08
N SER A 432 32.96 2.63 17.01
CA SER A 432 34.34 2.20 16.80
C SER A 432 35.27 2.81 17.86
N LEU A 433 35.05 4.08 18.22
CA LEU A 433 35.78 4.77 19.29
C LEU A 433 35.57 4.09 20.65
N ALA A 434 34.32 3.71 20.97
CA ALA A 434 34.02 2.96 22.19
C ALA A 434 34.74 1.59 22.22
N SER A 435 34.74 0.86 21.09
CA SER A 435 35.45 -0.42 20.98
C SER A 435 36.97 -0.25 21.14
N PHE A 436 37.54 0.80 20.55
CA PHE A 436 38.97 1.12 20.69
C PHE A 436 39.35 1.36 22.15
N TYR A 437 38.51 2.07 22.92
CA TYR A 437 38.73 2.30 24.35
C TYR A 437 38.54 1.04 25.21
N ASP A 438 37.59 0.16 24.86
CA ASP A 438 37.46 -1.16 25.48
C ASP A 438 38.74 -1.99 25.28
N ASP A 439 39.26 -2.01 24.05
CA ASP A 439 40.50 -2.72 23.68
C ASP A 439 41.73 -2.13 24.38
N PHE A 440 41.82 -0.79 24.47
CA PHE A 440 42.87 -0.10 25.23
C PHE A 440 42.86 -0.53 26.70
N SER A 441 41.68 -0.56 27.32
CA SER A 441 41.50 -1.00 28.71
C SER A 441 41.87 -2.48 28.90
N ALA A 442 41.55 -3.35 27.93
CA ALA A 442 41.91 -4.77 27.96
C ALA A 442 43.41 -5.00 27.72
N ALA A 443 44.04 -4.20 26.85
CA ALA A 443 45.47 -4.23 26.60
C ALA A 443 46.26 -3.84 27.86
N TYR A 444 45.79 -2.83 28.61
CA TYR A 444 46.38 -2.47 29.90
C TYR A 444 46.39 -3.65 30.89
N SER A 445 45.29 -4.43 30.99
CA SER A 445 45.28 -5.65 31.82
C SER A 445 46.25 -6.75 31.35
N LYS A 446 46.66 -6.74 30.08
CA LYS A 446 47.71 -7.64 29.57
C LYS A 446 49.10 -7.10 29.93
N VAL A 447 49.29 -5.78 29.91
CA VAL A 447 50.52 -5.13 30.36
C VAL A 447 50.80 -5.46 31.82
N LEU A 448 49.80 -5.38 32.71
CA LEU A 448 49.96 -5.76 34.12
C LEU A 448 50.42 -7.22 34.28
N ARG A 449 49.79 -8.15 33.56
CA ARG A 449 50.22 -9.57 33.58
C ARG A 449 51.63 -9.77 33.04
N GLU A 450 52.05 -8.98 32.06
CA GLU A 450 53.42 -9.04 31.54
C GLU A 450 54.43 -8.46 32.53
N VAL A 451 54.08 -7.41 33.28
CA VAL A 451 54.89 -6.88 34.39
C VAL A 451 55.07 -7.96 35.46
N ASP A 452 54.00 -8.62 35.90
CA ASP A 452 54.07 -9.72 36.87
C ASP A 452 54.95 -10.87 36.38
N ARG A 453 54.78 -11.26 35.11
CA ARG A 453 55.58 -12.32 34.49
C ARG A 453 57.06 -11.94 34.45
N ARG A 454 57.40 -10.69 34.13
CA ARG A 454 58.79 -10.19 34.12
C ARG A 454 59.39 -10.17 35.51
N ASN A 455 58.66 -9.71 36.51
CA ASN A 455 59.09 -9.72 37.91
C ASN A 455 59.33 -11.16 38.40
N ALA A 456 58.45 -12.10 38.08
CA ALA A 456 58.62 -13.52 38.41
C ALA A 456 59.83 -14.15 37.67
N ALA A 457 60.00 -13.85 36.39
CA ALA A 457 61.14 -14.33 35.60
C ALA A 457 62.47 -13.77 36.14
N GLU A 458 62.51 -12.50 36.53
CA GLU A 458 63.68 -11.87 37.14
C GLU A 458 64.00 -12.49 38.50
N ALA A 459 63.00 -12.71 39.36
CA ALA A 459 63.19 -13.39 40.64
C ALA A 459 63.74 -14.81 40.47
N GLN A 460 63.23 -15.55 39.46
CA GLN A 460 63.70 -16.89 39.13
C GLN A 460 65.13 -16.87 38.58
N ALA A 461 65.46 -15.93 37.70
CA ALA A 461 66.81 -15.74 37.17
C ALA A 461 67.80 -15.38 38.28
N ARG A 462 67.46 -14.47 39.19
CA ARG A 462 68.26 -14.13 40.38
C ARG A 462 68.49 -15.35 41.27
N LYS A 463 67.45 -16.18 41.51
CA LYS A 463 67.58 -17.41 42.31
C LYS A 463 68.54 -18.42 41.68
N PHE A 464 68.48 -18.61 40.35
CA PHE A 464 69.41 -19.50 39.65
C PHE A 464 70.82 -18.93 39.61
N ALA A 465 71.00 -17.63 39.40
CA ALA A 465 72.30 -16.96 39.45
C ALA A 465 72.97 -17.14 40.82
N VAL A 466 72.23 -16.94 41.92
CA VAL A 466 72.74 -17.16 43.29
C VAL A 466 73.12 -18.63 43.52
N LYS A 467 72.33 -19.59 43.00
CA LYS A 467 72.66 -21.01 43.12
C LYS A 467 73.90 -21.40 42.31
N ALA A 468 74.00 -20.90 41.07
CA ALA A 468 75.16 -21.14 40.20
C ALA A 468 76.42 -20.51 40.79
N GLN A 469 76.33 -19.30 41.35
CA GLN A 469 77.45 -18.65 42.03
C GLN A 469 77.91 -19.47 43.24
N ARG A 470 77.00 -19.96 44.08
CA ARG A 470 77.36 -20.83 45.21
C ARG A 470 78.07 -22.12 44.81
N GLU A 471 77.67 -22.75 43.71
CA GLU A 471 78.34 -23.96 43.22
C GLU A 471 79.70 -23.65 42.58
N LEU A 472 79.83 -22.50 41.90
CA LEU A 472 81.13 -21.99 41.43
C LEU A 472 82.07 -21.67 42.59
N ASP A 473 81.57 -21.02 43.65
CA ASP A 473 82.37 -20.68 44.84
C ASP A 473 82.85 -21.95 45.56
N LYS A 474 82.00 -22.99 45.67
CA LYS A 474 82.42 -24.30 46.21
C LYS A 474 83.52 -24.95 45.39
N LEU A 475 83.40 -24.94 44.06
CA LEU A 475 84.43 -25.48 43.17
C LEU A 475 85.73 -24.69 43.29
N TYR A 476 85.62 -23.37 43.47
CA TYR A 476 86.78 -22.50 43.64
C TYR A 476 87.52 -22.78 44.96
N GLU A 477 86.81 -22.95 46.07
CA GLU A 477 87.42 -23.30 47.35
C GLU A 477 88.02 -24.73 47.33
N ALA A 478 87.35 -25.71 46.71
CA ALA A 478 87.90 -27.06 46.58
C ALA A 478 89.16 -27.11 45.71
N ASP A 479 89.21 -26.34 44.62
CA ASP A 479 90.40 -26.19 43.78
C ASP A 479 91.53 -25.45 44.52
N LYS A 480 91.19 -24.46 45.36
CA LYS A 480 92.15 -23.74 46.19
C LYS A 480 92.75 -24.65 47.27
N GLU A 481 91.95 -25.44 47.98
CA GLU A 481 92.44 -26.45 48.94
C GLU A 481 93.37 -27.44 48.24
N ALA A 482 92.98 -27.99 47.10
CA ALA A 482 93.82 -28.93 46.35
C ALA A 482 95.15 -28.31 45.88
N ARG A 483 95.16 -27.01 45.55
CA ARG A 483 96.39 -26.27 45.22
C ARG A 483 97.26 -26.02 46.44
N GLU A 484 96.67 -25.72 47.60
CA GLU A 484 97.38 -25.54 48.86
C GLU A 484 98.02 -26.85 49.33
N ASP A 485 97.30 -27.97 49.31
CA ASP A 485 97.81 -29.31 49.61
C ASP A 485 98.98 -29.68 48.67
N PHE A 486 98.82 -29.45 47.36
CA PHE A 486 99.89 -29.69 46.39
C PHE A 486 101.13 -28.82 46.63
N LEU A 487 100.94 -27.57 47.04
CA LEU A 487 102.04 -26.66 47.37
C LEU A 487 102.73 -27.07 48.68
N GLU A 488 102.02 -27.64 49.64
CA GLU A 488 102.58 -28.17 50.88
C GLU A 488 103.46 -29.41 50.62
N ASP A 489 102.99 -30.34 49.78
CA ASP A 489 103.72 -31.57 49.44
C ASP A 489 104.99 -31.32 48.61
N VAL A 490 104.97 -30.29 47.76
CA VAL A 490 105.95 -30.14 46.66
C VAL A 490 106.79 -28.85 46.76
N GLY A 491 106.37 -27.89 47.59
CA GLY A 491 106.91 -26.52 47.65
C GLY A 491 108.37 -26.39 48.08
N GLY A 492 108.94 -27.40 48.74
CA GLY A 492 110.37 -27.43 49.09
C GLY A 492 111.29 -27.95 47.98
N SER A 493 110.74 -28.58 46.94
CA SER A 493 111.49 -29.37 45.94
C SER A 493 111.38 -28.85 44.51
N LEU A 494 110.43 -27.97 44.21
CA LEU A 494 110.17 -27.46 42.85
C LEU A 494 110.30 -25.93 42.78
N PRO A 495 111.20 -25.41 41.93
CA PRO A 495 111.34 -23.97 41.67
C PRO A 495 110.05 -23.36 41.08
N ARG A 496 109.67 -22.16 41.56
CA ARG A 496 108.40 -21.47 41.20
C ARG A 496 108.25 -21.14 39.70
N ASP A 497 109.34 -21.19 38.95
CA ASP A 497 109.49 -20.80 37.55
C ASP A 497 109.20 -21.94 36.55
N ILE A 498 109.04 -23.19 37.01
CA ILE A 498 108.71 -24.32 36.13
C ILE A 498 107.26 -24.29 35.60
N TRP A 499 106.34 -23.66 36.34
CA TRP A 499 104.96 -23.45 35.93
C TRP A 499 104.45 -22.08 36.40
N PRO A 500 104.63 -21.03 35.58
CA PRO A 500 104.23 -19.64 35.93
C PRO A 500 102.74 -19.44 36.24
N ARG A 501 101.87 -20.31 35.71
CA ARG A 501 100.42 -20.30 35.92
C ARG A 501 99.96 -21.11 37.14
N ALA A 502 100.84 -21.82 37.85
CA ALA A 502 100.47 -22.58 39.04
C ALA A 502 100.00 -21.67 40.21
N GLY A 503 100.32 -20.37 40.16
CA GLY A 503 99.85 -19.37 41.11
C GLY A 503 98.63 -18.55 40.68
N ASP A 504 98.06 -18.77 39.48
CA ASP A 504 97.05 -17.88 38.91
C ASP A 504 95.64 -18.49 39.07
N GLY A 505 94.87 -17.98 40.03
CA GLY A 505 93.52 -18.42 40.33
C GLY A 505 92.49 -17.80 39.39
N GLY A 506 92.06 -18.53 38.36
CA GLY A 506 90.96 -18.07 37.53
C GLY A 506 90.51 -19.05 36.44
N TYR A 507 89.39 -19.73 36.66
CA TYR A 507 88.65 -20.43 35.61
C TYR A 507 87.80 -19.44 34.79
N ARG A 508 87.82 -19.54 33.45
CA ARG A 508 86.90 -18.83 32.54
C ARG A 508 85.71 -19.75 32.21
N SER A 509 84.50 -19.40 32.65
CA SER A 509 83.27 -20.14 32.30
C SER A 509 82.64 -19.61 31.01
N ALA A 510 82.23 -20.52 30.12
CA ALA A 510 81.57 -20.26 28.85
C ALA A 510 80.10 -20.70 28.91
N ASN A 511 79.19 -19.85 28.41
CA ASN A 511 77.74 -20.05 28.41
C ASN A 511 77.29 -21.10 27.39
N ALA A 512 76.34 -21.96 27.79
CA ALA A 512 75.58 -22.85 26.91
C ALA A 512 74.10 -22.43 26.92
N ALA A 513 73.59 -22.04 25.75
CA ALA A 513 72.16 -21.84 25.52
C ALA A 513 71.78 -22.52 24.19
N GLY A 514 70.74 -23.35 24.21
CA GLY A 514 70.04 -23.78 23.00
C GLY A 514 69.45 -25.17 23.09
N MET A 515 68.13 -25.24 23.32
CA MET A 515 67.19 -25.99 22.47
C MET A 515 65.79 -26.00 23.09
N ASP A 516 64.80 -25.50 22.34
CA ASP A 516 63.44 -26.05 22.39
C ASP A 516 62.71 -25.79 21.06
N LYS A 517 62.10 -26.85 20.50
CA LYS A 517 61.19 -26.81 19.35
C LYS A 517 59.99 -27.74 19.60
N MET A 518 58.82 -27.11 19.65
CA MET A 518 57.61 -27.37 18.86
C MET A 518 56.98 -28.78 18.88
N THR A 519 55.71 -28.83 19.29
CA THR A 519 54.75 -29.86 18.92
C THR A 519 53.49 -29.24 18.31
N SER A 520 53.00 -29.87 17.24
CA SER A 520 51.70 -29.64 16.62
C SER A 520 51.03 -31.02 16.47
N PRO A 521 49.71 -31.20 16.64
CA PRO A 521 49.05 -32.43 16.26
C PRO A 521 48.25 -32.30 14.96
N GLN A 522 48.40 -33.34 14.12
CA GLN A 522 47.72 -33.59 12.85
C GLN A 522 46.27 -34.11 13.06
N GLN A 523 45.38 -33.78 12.13
CA GLN A 523 44.07 -34.40 11.94
C GLN A 523 44.09 -35.49 10.84
N LYS A 524 43.20 -36.47 10.97
CA LYS A 524 42.85 -37.56 10.02
C LYS A 524 41.36 -37.94 10.27
N PRO A 525 40.67 -38.66 9.36
CA PRO A 525 40.17 -38.27 8.04
C PRO A 525 38.62 -38.30 7.96
N VAL A 526 38.10 -37.73 6.88
CA VAL A 526 36.68 -37.52 6.55
C VAL A 526 35.93 -38.82 6.18
N THR A 527 34.71 -38.98 6.72
CA THR A 527 33.63 -39.80 6.13
C THR A 527 32.35 -38.96 6.01
N SER A 528 31.70 -39.05 4.85
CA SER A 528 30.57 -38.25 4.36
C SER A 528 29.23 -38.57 5.03
N ASN A 529 28.42 -37.54 5.35
CA ASN A 529 27.10 -37.24 4.73
C ASN A 529 26.46 -36.01 5.44
N MET A 530 26.51 -35.95 6.78
CA MET A 530 26.09 -34.75 7.56
C MET A 530 27.21 -33.78 7.87
N ASP A 531 28.42 -34.27 8.17
CA ASP A 531 29.57 -33.42 8.47
C ASP A 531 29.93 -32.49 7.31
N SER A 532 29.64 -32.92 6.07
CA SER A 532 29.80 -32.08 4.89
C SER A 532 28.81 -30.93 4.86
N LEU A 533 27.53 -31.16 5.18
CA LEU A 533 26.51 -30.09 5.22
C LEU A 533 26.86 -29.07 6.32
N LEU A 534 27.16 -29.55 7.52
CA LEU A 534 27.56 -28.70 8.65
C LEU A 534 28.88 -27.95 8.39
N SER A 535 29.83 -28.58 7.70
CA SER A 535 31.05 -27.92 7.25
C SER A 535 30.75 -26.80 6.25
N ARG A 536 29.87 -27.04 5.27
CA ARG A 536 29.45 -26.03 4.29
C ARG A 536 28.73 -24.85 4.94
N CYS A 537 27.77 -25.10 5.86
CA CYS A 537 27.13 -24.02 6.64
C CYS A 537 28.17 -23.15 7.37
N ARG A 538 29.13 -23.79 8.06
CA ARG A 538 30.22 -23.10 8.75
C ARG A 538 31.19 -22.35 7.83
N ASN A 539 31.21 -22.67 6.54
CA ASN A 539 32.11 -22.06 5.56
C ASN A 539 31.40 -21.08 4.60
N LEU A 540 30.11 -20.80 4.77
CA LEU A 540 29.43 -19.74 4.02
C LEU A 540 30.13 -18.39 4.22
N ALA A 541 30.33 -17.64 3.13
CA ALA A 541 30.95 -16.32 3.19
C ALA A 541 30.09 -15.32 3.99
N VAL A 542 28.78 -15.30 3.71
CA VAL A 542 27.78 -14.60 4.52
C VAL A 542 27.14 -15.59 5.47
N LYS A 543 27.20 -15.31 6.77
CA LYS A 543 26.57 -16.16 7.78
C LYS A 543 25.07 -15.93 7.80
N PRO A 544 24.26 -16.98 8.04
CA PRO A 544 22.87 -16.81 8.42
C PRO A 544 22.78 -15.82 9.60
N PRO A 545 21.88 -14.82 9.56
CA PRO A 545 21.76 -13.81 10.61
C PRO A 545 21.28 -14.36 11.96
N ILE A 546 20.67 -15.55 11.97
CA ILE A 546 20.19 -16.25 13.16
C ILE A 546 20.65 -17.70 13.12
N THR A 547 20.73 -18.32 14.30
CA THR A 547 21.15 -19.72 14.44
C THR A 547 20.04 -20.63 14.96
N THR A 548 18.90 -20.08 15.38
CA THR A 548 17.78 -20.82 16.00
C THR A 548 17.17 -21.86 15.05
N ASN A 549 17.09 -21.53 13.77
CA ASN A 549 16.58 -22.39 12.69
C ASN A 549 17.67 -23.20 11.96
N SER A 550 18.92 -23.19 12.46
CA SER A 550 20.03 -23.93 11.82
C SER A 550 19.81 -25.43 11.88
N ILE A 551 20.19 -26.14 10.81
CA ILE A 551 20.09 -27.59 10.71
C ILE A 551 20.90 -28.31 11.80
N ALA A 552 21.90 -27.63 12.37
CA ALA A 552 22.71 -28.15 13.48
C ALA A 552 21.92 -28.38 14.78
N ASN A 553 20.74 -27.76 14.92
CA ASN A 553 19.90 -27.86 16.11
C ASN A 553 18.91 -29.04 16.05
N PHE A 554 18.84 -29.76 14.93
CA PHE A 554 17.89 -30.84 14.71
C PHE A 554 18.59 -32.20 14.60
N ASP A 555 17.79 -33.26 14.63
CA ASP A 555 18.30 -34.62 14.48
C ASP A 555 19.11 -34.75 13.17
N PRO A 556 20.39 -35.14 13.23
CA PRO A 556 21.24 -35.18 12.06
C PRO A 556 20.77 -36.16 10.99
N ASP A 557 20.18 -37.30 11.38
CA ASP A 557 19.72 -38.31 10.42
C ASP A 557 18.44 -37.88 9.70
N ILE A 558 17.53 -37.22 10.41
CA ILE A 558 16.34 -36.63 9.79
C ILE A 558 16.75 -35.49 8.85
N THR A 559 17.62 -34.59 9.31
CA THR A 559 18.13 -33.47 8.51
C THR A 559 18.79 -33.93 7.22
N ARG A 560 19.62 -34.99 7.30
CA ARG A 560 20.25 -35.59 6.14
C ARG A 560 19.22 -36.06 5.11
N LYS A 561 18.19 -36.77 5.56
CA LYS A 561 17.10 -37.23 4.70
C LYS A 561 16.32 -36.07 4.11
N ASP A 562 16.13 -34.98 4.86
CA ASP A 562 15.47 -33.78 4.36
C ASP A 562 16.29 -33.12 3.24
N ALA A 563 17.61 -33.03 3.40
CA ALA A 563 18.52 -32.55 2.36
C ALA A 563 18.46 -33.43 1.09
N GLU A 564 18.48 -34.76 1.26
CA GLU A 564 18.39 -35.76 0.18
C GLU A 564 17.03 -35.69 -0.55
N ARG A 565 15.95 -35.33 0.15
CA ARG A 565 14.58 -35.21 -0.41
C ARG A 565 14.23 -33.81 -0.93
N THR A 566 15.12 -32.84 -0.75
CA THR A 566 15.01 -31.52 -1.38
C THR A 566 15.28 -31.65 -2.87
N ARG A 567 14.48 -30.96 -3.70
CA ARG A 567 14.51 -31.07 -5.17
C ARG A 567 14.03 -29.78 -5.84
N VAL A 568 14.49 -29.57 -7.08
CA VAL A 568 13.92 -28.55 -7.98
C VAL A 568 12.67 -29.14 -8.62
N VAL A 569 11.60 -28.36 -8.69
CA VAL A 569 10.33 -28.76 -9.33
C VAL A 569 10.06 -27.88 -10.54
N VAL A 570 9.70 -28.51 -11.67
CA VAL A 570 9.42 -27.81 -12.93
C VAL A 570 8.17 -28.37 -13.60
N HIS A 571 7.46 -27.55 -14.36
CA HIS A 571 6.34 -28.01 -15.19
C HIS A 571 6.85 -28.92 -16.32
N SER A 572 6.07 -29.95 -16.69
CA SER A 572 6.32 -30.83 -17.85
C SER A 572 6.72 -30.16 -19.17
N ARG A 573 6.28 -28.92 -19.44
CA ARG A 573 6.63 -28.18 -20.65
C ARG A 573 7.94 -27.39 -20.54
N PHE A 574 8.49 -27.26 -19.34
CA PHE A 574 9.64 -26.41 -19.06
C PHE A 574 10.92 -26.88 -19.77
N PRO A 575 11.22 -28.19 -19.88
CA PRO A 575 12.37 -28.65 -20.66
C PRO A 575 12.34 -28.16 -22.12
N ALA A 576 11.17 -28.16 -22.76
CA ALA A 576 11.03 -27.68 -24.14
C ALA A 576 11.25 -26.16 -24.25
N LEU A 577 10.82 -25.37 -23.25
CA LEU A 577 11.12 -23.94 -23.18
C LEU A 577 12.62 -23.68 -23.07
N ILE A 578 13.32 -24.43 -22.23
CA ILE A 578 14.77 -24.31 -22.05
C ILE A 578 15.52 -24.69 -23.33
N GLU A 579 15.13 -25.77 -24.01
CA GLU A 579 15.75 -26.13 -25.29
C GLU A 579 15.55 -25.03 -26.35
N ALA A 580 14.36 -24.42 -26.42
CA ALA A 580 14.11 -23.28 -27.29
C ALA A 580 14.97 -22.07 -26.92
N PHE A 581 15.13 -21.77 -25.63
CA PHE A 581 16.01 -20.73 -25.12
C PHE A 581 17.48 -20.99 -25.49
N LEU A 582 18.00 -22.18 -25.20
CA LEU A 582 19.40 -22.54 -25.47
C LEU A 582 19.71 -22.48 -26.97
N ASN A 583 18.81 -22.98 -27.82
CA ASN A 583 18.97 -22.88 -29.27
C ASN A 583 19.01 -21.42 -29.73
N HIS A 584 18.10 -20.59 -29.22
CA HIS A 584 18.10 -19.17 -29.51
C HIS A 584 19.41 -18.48 -29.07
N LYS A 585 19.90 -18.76 -27.85
CA LYS A 585 21.14 -18.16 -27.33
C LYS A 585 22.39 -18.62 -28.09
N ARG A 586 22.43 -19.88 -28.54
CA ARG A 586 23.52 -20.40 -29.40
C ARG A 586 23.57 -19.73 -30.77
N GLU A 587 22.43 -19.41 -31.35
CA GLU A 587 22.35 -18.82 -32.69
C GLU A 587 22.50 -17.29 -32.65
N GLN A 588 21.70 -16.64 -31.81
CA GLN A 588 21.50 -15.18 -31.80
C GLN A 588 22.06 -14.49 -30.57
N GLY A 589 22.53 -15.23 -29.56
CA GLY A 589 23.10 -14.65 -28.35
C GLY A 589 24.41 -13.91 -28.58
N SER A 590 24.82 -13.18 -27.54
CA SER A 590 26.10 -12.46 -27.50
C SER A 590 27.30 -13.41 -27.56
N ALA A 591 28.50 -12.85 -27.73
CA ALA A 591 29.72 -13.65 -27.65
C ALA A 591 29.89 -14.36 -26.29
N PHE A 592 29.43 -13.74 -25.19
CA PHE A 592 29.47 -14.31 -23.84
C PHE A 592 28.49 -15.47 -23.69
N GLU A 593 27.25 -15.30 -24.15
CA GLU A 593 26.22 -16.34 -24.11
C GLU A 593 26.61 -17.56 -24.96
N LYS A 594 27.17 -17.33 -26.16
CA LYS A 594 27.63 -18.41 -27.04
C LYS A 594 28.83 -19.18 -26.45
N ALA A 595 29.68 -18.51 -25.69
CA ALA A 595 30.79 -19.16 -24.99
C ALA A 595 30.30 -20.05 -23.84
N LEU A 596 29.26 -19.62 -23.13
CA LEU A 596 28.66 -20.37 -22.03
C LEU A 596 27.81 -21.57 -22.52
N TYR A 597 26.87 -21.33 -23.44
CA TYR A 597 25.88 -22.31 -23.88
C TYR A 597 26.38 -23.21 -25.01
N THR A 598 27.48 -23.91 -24.75
CA THR A 598 28.05 -24.89 -25.69
C THR A 598 27.05 -25.98 -26.10
N ALA A 599 27.35 -26.72 -27.17
CA ALA A 599 26.49 -27.81 -27.65
C ALA A 599 26.27 -28.93 -26.62
N SER A 600 27.19 -29.11 -25.67
CA SER A 600 27.05 -30.09 -24.58
C SER A 600 26.25 -29.57 -23.38
N PHE A 601 25.95 -28.27 -23.32
CA PHE A 601 25.19 -27.66 -22.22
C PHE A 601 23.71 -28.04 -22.36
N THR A 602 23.17 -28.82 -21.43
CA THR A 602 21.82 -29.37 -21.54
C THR A 602 20.78 -28.54 -20.81
N TRP A 603 19.49 -28.81 -21.05
CA TRP A 603 18.43 -28.17 -20.28
C TRP A 603 18.52 -28.44 -18.76
N ARG A 604 19.11 -29.57 -18.35
CA ARG A 604 19.32 -29.88 -16.92
C ARG A 604 20.44 -29.04 -16.31
N ASP A 605 21.49 -28.78 -17.07
CA ASP A 605 22.57 -27.88 -16.66
C ASP A 605 22.02 -26.47 -16.47
N GLU A 606 21.12 -26.04 -17.37
CA GLU A 606 20.43 -24.76 -17.25
C GLU A 606 19.54 -24.72 -15.99
N VAL A 607 18.72 -25.75 -15.73
CA VAL A 607 17.89 -25.79 -14.51
C VAL A 607 18.75 -25.70 -13.24
N ALA A 608 19.88 -26.39 -13.18
CA ALA A 608 20.79 -26.28 -12.04
C ALA A 608 21.36 -24.85 -11.92
N ARG A 609 21.78 -24.28 -13.04
CA ARG A 609 22.30 -22.91 -13.13
C ARG A 609 21.30 -21.85 -12.67
N LEU A 610 20.03 -21.97 -13.03
CA LEU A 610 18.95 -21.06 -12.60
C LEU A 610 18.80 -20.98 -11.07
N ILE A 611 19.32 -21.95 -10.32
CA ILE A 611 19.37 -21.92 -8.85
C ILE A 611 20.77 -21.54 -8.33
N GLU A 612 21.82 -22.20 -8.84
CA GLU A 612 23.19 -22.06 -8.32
C GLU A 612 23.79 -20.67 -8.53
N LYS A 613 23.41 -19.98 -9.61
CA LYS A 613 24.01 -18.72 -10.02
C LYS A 613 23.21 -17.49 -9.57
N ARG A 614 22.25 -17.66 -8.67
CA ARG A 614 21.54 -16.54 -8.02
C ARG A 614 22.46 -15.83 -6.99
N PRO A 615 22.31 -14.51 -6.79
CA PRO A 615 22.85 -13.80 -5.63
C PRO A 615 22.09 -14.17 -4.34
N LEU A 616 22.60 -13.71 -3.19
CA LEU A 616 21.91 -13.93 -1.91
C LEU A 616 20.62 -13.12 -1.84
N VAL A 617 20.68 -11.88 -2.32
CA VAL A 617 19.58 -10.90 -2.26
C VAL A 617 19.35 -10.33 -3.65
N PHE A 618 18.09 -10.21 -4.03
CA PHE A 618 17.61 -9.49 -5.21
C PHE A 618 16.23 -8.92 -4.91
N MET A 619 16.08 -7.59 -4.92
CA MET A 619 14.79 -6.96 -4.61
C MET A 619 14.65 -5.53 -5.15
N GLY A 620 13.40 -5.10 -5.32
CA GLY A 620 13.02 -3.73 -5.65
C GLY A 620 13.28 -3.32 -7.10
N GLY A 621 12.73 -2.17 -7.52
CA GLY A 621 12.86 -1.65 -8.89
C GLY A 621 14.28 -1.18 -9.29
N SER A 622 15.20 -1.04 -8.32
CA SER A 622 16.63 -0.82 -8.58
C SER A 622 17.43 -2.11 -8.75
N ASP A 623 16.77 -3.27 -8.62
CA ASP A 623 17.37 -4.61 -8.57
C ASP A 623 18.50 -4.68 -7.53
N TYR A 624 18.26 -4.17 -6.33
CA TYR A 624 19.25 -4.19 -5.26
C TYR A 624 19.76 -5.63 -5.05
N THR A 625 21.07 -5.81 -5.12
CA THR A 625 21.70 -7.13 -5.21
C THR A 625 22.84 -7.26 -4.19
N VAL A 626 22.81 -8.33 -3.40
CA VAL A 626 23.91 -8.74 -2.52
C VAL A 626 24.46 -10.06 -3.03
N LEU A 627 25.74 -10.06 -3.38
CA LEU A 627 26.44 -11.19 -3.98
C LEU A 627 26.68 -12.32 -2.96
N ARG A 628 27.08 -13.50 -3.44
CA ARG A 628 27.31 -14.69 -2.59
C ARG A 628 28.43 -14.48 -1.56
N GLU A 629 29.37 -13.60 -1.85
CA GLU A 629 30.45 -13.17 -0.96
C GLU A 629 30.05 -12.04 0.01
N GLY A 630 28.84 -11.48 -0.12
CA GLY A 630 28.30 -10.44 0.76
C GLY A 630 28.55 -9.00 0.32
N SER A 631 29.33 -8.78 -0.74
CA SER A 631 29.49 -7.46 -1.34
C SER A 631 28.22 -7.05 -2.11
N ARG A 632 28.08 -5.75 -2.34
CA ARG A 632 27.00 -5.15 -3.12
C ARG A 632 27.56 -4.67 -4.46
N ILE A 633 26.71 -4.63 -5.49
CA ILE A 633 27.08 -4.02 -6.77
C ILE A 633 27.22 -2.50 -6.55
N PRO A 634 28.36 -1.88 -6.86
CA PRO A 634 28.55 -0.45 -6.69
C PRO A 634 27.69 0.34 -7.68
N GLY A 635 27.08 1.43 -7.20
CA GLY A 635 26.22 2.28 -8.03
C GLY A 635 24.84 1.67 -8.28
N ASN A 636 24.51 1.39 -9.54
CA ASN A 636 23.15 1.01 -9.95
C ASN A 636 23.10 -0.44 -10.45
N SER A 637 22.69 -1.37 -9.58
CA SER A 637 22.59 -2.80 -9.86
C SER A 637 21.81 -3.14 -11.13
N CYS A 638 20.69 -2.45 -11.38
CA CYS A 638 19.86 -2.74 -12.55
C CYS A 638 20.59 -2.49 -13.88
N LYS A 639 21.57 -1.57 -13.93
CA LYS A 639 22.37 -1.34 -15.15
C LYS A 639 23.35 -2.47 -15.41
N GLU A 640 23.94 -3.06 -14.37
CA GLU A 640 24.81 -4.21 -14.56
C GLU A 640 24.02 -5.44 -14.98
N LEU A 641 22.87 -5.68 -14.34
CA LEU A 641 21.95 -6.75 -14.73
C LEU A 641 21.41 -6.58 -16.15
N ASP A 642 21.09 -5.36 -16.56
CA ASP A 642 20.63 -5.07 -17.93
C ASP A 642 21.66 -5.42 -19.00
N ARG A 643 22.95 -5.32 -18.67
CA ARG A 643 24.08 -5.60 -19.57
C ARG A 643 24.61 -7.04 -19.44
N ASN A 644 24.33 -7.72 -18.33
CA ASN A 644 24.84 -9.06 -18.06
C ASN A 644 24.32 -10.06 -19.11
N GLY A 645 25.22 -10.76 -19.79
CA GLY A 645 24.90 -11.64 -20.91
C GLY A 645 24.75 -10.94 -22.27
N THR A 646 24.79 -9.61 -22.33
CA THR A 646 24.73 -8.86 -23.61
C THR A 646 26.13 -8.54 -24.13
N ASP A 647 26.23 -8.00 -25.36
CA ASP A 647 27.51 -7.51 -25.89
C ASP A 647 28.11 -6.36 -25.03
N GLU A 648 27.29 -5.69 -24.22
CA GLU A 648 27.72 -4.64 -23.29
C GLU A 648 28.22 -5.16 -21.93
N GLN A 649 28.25 -6.49 -21.69
CA GLN A 649 28.71 -7.06 -20.42
C GLN A 649 30.14 -6.60 -20.05
N HIS A 650 30.99 -6.33 -21.03
CA HIS A 650 32.36 -5.83 -20.81
C HIS A 650 32.43 -4.52 -20.00
N GLN A 651 31.30 -3.80 -19.86
CA GLN A 651 31.19 -2.59 -19.07
C GLN A 651 30.72 -2.83 -17.62
N ASN A 652 30.41 -4.07 -17.25
CA ASN A 652 30.12 -4.44 -15.87
C ASN A 652 31.41 -4.50 -15.06
N GLN A 653 31.33 -4.07 -13.81
CA GLN A 653 32.46 -4.16 -12.87
C GLN A 653 32.44 -5.47 -12.10
N VAL A 654 31.24 -6.01 -11.88
CA VAL A 654 31.00 -7.13 -10.95
C VAL A 654 30.29 -8.29 -11.64
N LEU A 655 29.16 -8.02 -12.30
CA LEU A 655 28.34 -9.10 -12.87
C LEU A 655 28.91 -9.63 -14.20
N THR A 656 29.05 -10.95 -14.26
CA THR A 656 29.39 -11.69 -15.47
C THR A 656 28.40 -12.85 -15.64
N ILE A 657 28.05 -13.20 -16.88
CA ILE A 657 27.11 -14.28 -17.15
C ILE A 657 27.62 -15.63 -16.62
N GLU A 658 28.93 -15.83 -16.53
CA GLU A 658 29.54 -17.04 -15.98
C GLU A 658 29.17 -17.24 -14.49
N GLU A 659 29.05 -16.15 -13.74
CA GLU A 659 28.80 -16.19 -12.29
C GLU A 659 27.38 -15.81 -11.86
N TYR A 660 26.64 -15.05 -12.68
CA TYR A 660 25.31 -14.57 -12.34
C TYR A 660 24.36 -14.60 -13.53
N LEU A 661 23.06 -14.71 -13.24
CA LEU A 661 22.02 -14.80 -14.27
C LEU A 661 21.88 -13.48 -15.06
N SER A 662 21.61 -13.62 -16.36
CA SER A 662 21.10 -12.57 -17.23
C SER A 662 19.58 -12.38 -17.03
N TYR A 663 19.04 -11.26 -17.49
CA TYR A 663 17.61 -10.98 -17.32
C TYR A 663 16.67 -12.01 -17.98
N ASP A 664 17.08 -12.59 -19.11
CA ASP A 664 16.32 -13.64 -19.77
C ASP A 664 16.32 -14.94 -18.94
N GLU A 665 17.44 -15.27 -18.30
CA GLU A 665 17.54 -16.40 -17.36
C GLU A 665 16.72 -16.15 -16.10
N ILE A 666 16.68 -14.91 -15.58
CA ILE A 666 15.86 -14.59 -14.41
C ILE A 666 14.37 -14.86 -14.71
N MET A 667 13.90 -14.59 -15.93
CA MET A 667 12.53 -14.91 -16.34
C MET A 667 12.27 -16.42 -16.30
N LEU A 668 13.19 -17.24 -16.84
CA LEU A 668 13.11 -18.70 -16.76
C LEU A 668 13.13 -19.20 -15.30
N SER A 669 14.00 -18.61 -14.50
CA SER A 669 14.20 -18.91 -13.07
C SER A 669 12.94 -18.62 -12.23
N SER A 670 12.07 -17.71 -12.67
CA SER A 670 10.79 -17.43 -12.02
C SER A 670 9.70 -18.49 -12.25
N LEU A 671 9.95 -19.46 -13.14
CA LEU A 671 8.99 -20.50 -13.54
C LEU A 671 9.30 -21.87 -12.92
N ILE A 672 10.32 -21.95 -12.07
CA ILE A 672 10.71 -23.15 -11.33
C ILE A 672 10.52 -22.96 -9.82
N GLY A 673 10.43 -24.06 -9.08
CA GLY A 673 10.36 -24.04 -7.62
C GLY A 673 11.40 -24.92 -6.95
N VAL A 674 11.59 -24.72 -5.65
CA VAL A 674 12.37 -25.64 -4.80
C VAL A 674 11.47 -26.16 -3.70
N SER A 675 11.41 -27.50 -3.60
CA SER A 675 10.56 -28.20 -2.64
C SER A 675 11.40 -29.11 -1.75
N GLY A 676 11.16 -29.06 -0.45
CA GLY A 676 11.84 -29.91 0.52
C GLY A 676 11.05 -30.09 1.80
N PRO A 677 11.23 -31.20 2.53
CA PRO A 677 10.80 -31.29 3.91
C PRO A 677 11.56 -30.28 4.78
N SER A 678 10.91 -29.74 5.81
CA SER A 678 11.57 -28.80 6.72
C SER A 678 11.09 -28.96 8.15
N HIS A 679 12.02 -28.72 9.08
CA HIS A 679 11.73 -28.44 10.47
C HIS A 679 11.23 -27.00 10.63
N PHE A 680 10.21 -26.80 11.45
CA PHE A 680 9.74 -25.49 11.86
C PHE A 680 10.12 -25.22 13.32
N ILE A 681 10.42 -23.96 13.64
CA ILE A 681 10.71 -23.52 15.01
C ILE A 681 9.62 -22.64 15.60
N ASN A 682 8.70 -22.14 14.78
CA ASN A 682 7.55 -21.32 15.18
C ASN A 682 6.43 -21.42 14.14
N ASP A 683 5.37 -20.61 14.28
CA ASP A 683 4.18 -20.65 13.44
C ASP A 683 4.31 -19.94 12.09
N GLY A 684 5.44 -19.30 11.79
CA GLY A 684 5.68 -18.64 10.51
C GLY A 684 5.05 -17.26 10.34
N GLY A 685 4.60 -16.61 11.43
CA GLY A 685 4.09 -15.25 11.36
C GLY A 685 5.07 -14.27 10.70
N ARG A 686 4.55 -13.22 10.04
CA ARG A 686 5.37 -12.22 9.31
C ARG A 686 6.49 -11.61 10.15
N TYR A 687 6.26 -11.43 11.46
CA TYR A 687 7.19 -10.84 12.41
C TYR A 687 7.81 -11.88 13.35
N ASN A 688 7.92 -13.14 12.93
CA ASN A 688 8.49 -14.19 13.78
C ASN A 688 9.99 -13.98 14.05
N CYS A 689 10.71 -13.33 13.12
CA CYS A 689 12.09 -12.89 13.25
C CYS A 689 13.07 -13.95 13.81
N GLY A 690 12.77 -15.24 13.65
CA GLY A 690 13.60 -16.37 14.08
C GLY A 690 13.39 -16.82 15.52
N GLU A 691 12.39 -16.27 16.22
CA GLU A 691 12.11 -16.61 17.61
C GLU A 691 11.43 -17.98 17.73
N PRO A 692 11.93 -18.91 18.58
CA PRO A 692 11.28 -20.19 18.80
C PRO A 692 9.88 -20.01 19.42
N GLY A 693 8.89 -20.69 18.86
CA GLY A 693 7.51 -20.69 19.36
C GLY A 693 7.30 -21.71 20.49
N GLU A 694 6.21 -21.54 21.23
CA GLU A 694 5.81 -22.47 22.29
C GLU A 694 5.44 -23.85 21.70
N PRO A 695 6.00 -24.96 22.22
CA PRO A 695 5.67 -26.30 21.74
C PRO A 695 4.16 -26.59 21.73
N GLY A 696 3.66 -27.12 20.62
CA GLY A 696 2.24 -27.43 20.44
C GLY A 696 1.38 -26.30 19.85
N THR A 697 1.93 -25.08 19.72
CA THR A 697 1.24 -23.96 19.05
C THR A 697 1.47 -23.91 17.54
N PHE A 698 2.44 -24.67 17.03
CA PHE A 698 2.78 -24.78 15.62
C PHE A 698 3.02 -26.24 15.20
N GLU A 699 2.98 -26.52 13.90
CA GLU A 699 3.39 -27.81 13.35
C GLU A 699 4.91 -27.95 13.42
N PRO A 700 5.48 -29.04 13.94
CA PRO A 700 6.94 -29.18 14.02
C PRO A 700 7.59 -29.43 12.66
N ARG A 701 6.81 -29.88 11.68
CA ARG A 701 7.28 -30.32 10.37
C ARG A 701 6.25 -30.08 9.27
N GLY A 702 6.74 -29.82 8.07
CA GLY A 702 5.96 -29.77 6.84
C GLY A 702 6.85 -29.86 5.62
N TYR A 703 6.26 -29.68 4.44
CA TYR A 703 6.99 -29.44 3.20
C TYR A 703 6.89 -27.97 2.84
N VAL A 704 8.01 -27.36 2.47
CA VAL A 704 8.07 -25.97 2.02
C VAL A 704 8.38 -25.94 0.54
N VAL A 705 7.61 -25.16 -0.21
CA VAL A 705 7.77 -24.98 -1.65
C VAL A 705 7.98 -23.49 -1.94
N GLY A 706 9.19 -23.13 -2.35
CA GLY A 706 9.51 -21.77 -2.78
C GLY A 706 9.08 -21.56 -4.23
N LEU A 707 8.22 -20.57 -4.46
CA LEU A 707 7.64 -20.28 -5.78
C LEU A 707 7.60 -18.78 -6.03
N VAL A 708 7.76 -18.42 -7.30
CA VAL A 708 7.85 -17.02 -7.73
C VAL A 708 6.54 -16.61 -8.41
N GLY A 709 6.04 -15.43 -8.05
CA GLY A 709 4.89 -14.80 -8.71
C GLY A 709 5.28 -13.98 -9.93
N ALA A 710 4.31 -13.32 -10.56
CA ALA A 710 4.59 -12.37 -11.64
C ALA A 710 5.20 -11.08 -11.07
N ARG A 711 6.29 -10.57 -11.66
CA ARG A 711 7.01 -9.35 -11.25
C ARG A 711 6.90 -8.25 -12.31
N PHE A 712 6.41 -7.08 -11.89
CA PHE A 712 6.21 -5.90 -12.76
C PHE A 712 7.00 -4.64 -12.32
N GLU A 713 7.96 -4.77 -11.41
CA GLU A 713 8.74 -3.62 -10.88
C GLU A 713 9.62 -2.91 -11.93
N ARG A 714 9.89 -3.57 -13.05
CA ARG A 714 10.85 -3.14 -14.06
C ARG A 714 10.19 -3.22 -15.42
N GLU A 715 10.11 -2.06 -16.07
CA GLU A 715 9.54 -1.95 -17.40
C GLU A 715 10.37 -2.74 -18.44
N ASP A 716 9.69 -3.46 -19.33
CA ASP A 716 10.24 -4.31 -20.39
C ASP A 716 11.24 -5.37 -19.90
N ARG A 717 11.03 -5.85 -18.66
CA ARG A 717 11.75 -6.96 -18.05
C ARG A 717 10.77 -7.97 -17.47
N MET A 718 11.19 -9.23 -17.36
CA MET A 718 10.40 -10.27 -16.69
C MET A 718 8.96 -10.36 -17.23
N ASP A 719 7.97 -10.50 -16.36
CA ASP A 719 6.55 -10.60 -16.73
C ASP A 719 6.02 -9.32 -17.40
N ASP A 720 6.57 -8.14 -17.08
CA ASP A 720 6.21 -6.87 -17.73
C ASP A 720 6.43 -6.95 -19.25
N ALA A 721 7.59 -7.47 -19.68
CA ALA A 721 7.92 -7.64 -21.11
C ALA A 721 6.96 -8.55 -21.89
N LEU A 722 6.18 -9.38 -21.18
CA LEU A 722 5.29 -10.38 -21.77
C LEU A 722 3.81 -9.97 -21.70
N MET A 723 3.44 -9.05 -20.80
CA MET A 723 2.04 -8.79 -20.43
C MET A 723 1.62 -7.32 -20.55
N THR A 724 2.54 -6.36 -20.46
CA THR A 724 2.24 -4.92 -20.56
C THR A 724 2.58 -4.37 -21.95
N HIS A 725 2.38 -3.07 -22.22
CA HIS A 725 2.61 -2.49 -23.54
C HIS A 725 3.97 -2.85 -24.17
N SER A 726 3.94 -3.32 -25.43
CA SER A 726 5.17 -3.60 -26.18
C SER A 726 5.97 -2.32 -26.44
N LYS A 727 7.26 -2.34 -26.09
CA LYS A 727 8.22 -1.29 -26.46
C LYS A 727 8.56 -1.33 -27.95
N THR A 728 8.91 -0.17 -28.51
CA THR A 728 9.41 -0.04 -29.89
C THR A 728 10.71 -0.80 -30.12
N MET A 729 11.58 -0.82 -29.10
CA MET A 729 12.81 -1.61 -29.07
C MET A 729 12.79 -2.49 -27.82
N PRO A 730 12.16 -3.68 -27.90
CA PRO A 730 12.08 -4.55 -26.76
C PRO A 730 13.46 -5.11 -26.41
N LYS A 731 13.77 -5.16 -25.12
CA LYS A 731 15.04 -5.70 -24.65
C LYS A 731 15.08 -7.23 -24.71
N MET A 732 13.94 -7.91 -24.59
CA MET A 732 13.81 -9.34 -24.85
C MET A 732 13.62 -9.59 -26.35
N HIS A 733 14.44 -10.48 -26.92
CA HIS A 733 14.37 -10.78 -28.35
C HIS A 733 13.02 -11.42 -28.75
N PRO A 734 12.41 -11.06 -29.90
CA PRO A 734 11.08 -11.55 -30.31
C PRO A 734 10.95 -13.08 -30.40
N GLN A 735 11.99 -13.79 -30.85
CA GLN A 735 11.97 -15.26 -30.89
C GLN A 735 11.90 -15.88 -29.49
N LEU A 736 12.60 -15.28 -28.52
CA LEU A 736 12.57 -15.75 -27.15
C LEU A 736 11.21 -15.44 -26.50
N ARG A 737 10.66 -14.25 -26.74
CA ARG A 737 9.29 -13.89 -26.33
C ARG A 737 8.26 -14.89 -26.87
N LYS A 738 8.39 -15.30 -28.14
CA LYS A 738 7.53 -16.35 -28.72
C LYS A 738 7.67 -17.68 -27.99
N ALA A 739 8.87 -18.10 -27.59
CA ALA A 739 9.06 -19.33 -26.84
C ALA A 739 8.30 -19.30 -25.49
N PHE A 740 8.28 -18.15 -24.79
CA PHE A 740 7.46 -17.99 -23.59
C PHE A 740 5.96 -18.06 -23.89
N TYR A 741 5.48 -17.46 -24.99
CA TYR A 741 4.08 -17.56 -25.41
C TYR A 741 3.65 -19.00 -25.72
N ASP A 742 4.50 -19.74 -26.44
CA ASP A 742 4.29 -21.16 -26.72
C ASP A 742 4.27 -21.98 -25.41
N PHE A 743 5.18 -21.69 -24.47
CA PHE A 743 5.21 -22.32 -23.15
C PHE A 743 3.97 -22.02 -22.33
N PHE A 744 3.48 -20.78 -22.31
CA PHE A 744 2.25 -20.41 -21.61
C PHE A 744 0.99 -20.87 -22.34
N GLN A 745 1.08 -21.26 -23.61
CA GLN A 745 -0.05 -21.51 -24.51
C GLN A 745 -0.99 -20.32 -24.60
N CYS A 746 -0.41 -19.12 -24.63
CA CYS A 746 -1.13 -17.86 -24.71
C CYS A 746 -0.28 -16.91 -25.55
N THR A 747 -0.92 -16.17 -26.45
CA THR A 747 -0.28 -15.09 -27.21
C THR A 747 -0.81 -13.78 -26.70
N LYS A 748 0.08 -12.80 -26.52
CA LYS A 748 -0.27 -11.48 -26.03
C LYS A 748 -1.22 -10.75 -26.99
N ASP A 749 -2.30 -10.19 -26.47
CA ASP A 749 -3.13 -9.21 -27.16
C ASP A 749 -2.46 -7.82 -27.08
N GLU A 750 -1.85 -7.39 -28.19
CA GLU A 750 -1.16 -6.10 -28.27
C GLU A 750 -2.12 -4.89 -28.23
N SER A 751 -3.43 -5.10 -28.29
CA SER A 751 -4.43 -4.02 -28.22
C SER A 751 -4.74 -3.56 -26.80
N VAL A 752 -4.39 -4.36 -25.78
CA VAL A 752 -4.66 -4.05 -24.37
C VAL A 752 -3.40 -3.59 -23.63
N PRO A 753 -3.55 -2.69 -22.63
CA PRO A 753 -2.43 -2.21 -21.83
C PRO A 753 -1.84 -3.27 -20.90
N PHE A 754 -2.68 -4.19 -20.42
CA PHE A 754 -2.31 -5.30 -19.56
C PHE A 754 -3.12 -6.53 -19.99
N ASP A 755 -2.43 -7.58 -20.44
CA ASP A 755 -3.07 -8.82 -20.87
C ASP A 755 -3.35 -9.74 -19.68
N VAL A 756 -4.62 -9.72 -19.26
CA VAL A 756 -5.12 -10.52 -18.14
C VAL A 756 -5.03 -12.02 -18.41
N GLU A 757 -5.25 -12.46 -19.64
CA GLU A 757 -5.23 -13.87 -19.99
C GLU A 757 -3.79 -14.40 -20.05
N MET A 758 -2.84 -13.57 -20.50
CA MET A 758 -1.42 -13.87 -20.36
C MET A 758 -0.99 -13.96 -18.88
N TYR A 759 -1.44 -13.03 -18.04
CA TYR A 759 -1.18 -13.10 -16.59
C TYR A 759 -1.68 -14.41 -15.98
N LYS A 760 -2.93 -14.78 -16.26
CA LYS A 760 -3.51 -16.05 -15.79
C LYS A 760 -2.75 -17.25 -16.34
N ALA A 761 -2.36 -17.24 -17.62
CA ALA A 761 -1.60 -18.32 -18.24
C ALA A 761 -0.22 -18.52 -17.57
N ARG A 762 0.48 -17.43 -17.25
CA ARG A 762 1.73 -17.47 -16.49
C ARG A 762 1.52 -17.96 -15.06
N MET A 763 0.50 -17.46 -14.35
CA MET A 763 0.24 -17.89 -12.97
C MET A 763 -0.24 -19.33 -12.90
N LYS A 764 -0.88 -19.83 -13.96
CA LYS A 764 -1.28 -21.23 -14.09
C LYS A 764 -0.09 -22.16 -13.96
N ILE A 765 1.07 -21.82 -14.55
CA ILE A 765 2.30 -22.60 -14.42
C ILE A 765 2.70 -22.77 -12.95
N THR A 766 2.81 -21.66 -12.20
CA THR A 766 3.24 -21.70 -10.80
C THR A 766 2.22 -22.42 -9.91
N ALA A 767 0.92 -22.14 -10.10
CA ALA A 767 -0.14 -22.77 -9.33
C ALA A 767 -0.24 -24.28 -9.60
N GLU A 768 -0.05 -24.69 -10.85
CA GLU A 768 -0.04 -26.10 -11.25
C GLU A 768 1.14 -26.86 -10.65
N VAL A 769 2.34 -26.28 -10.70
CA VAL A 769 3.54 -26.83 -10.03
C VAL A 769 3.29 -27.04 -8.54
N LEU A 770 2.66 -26.07 -7.84
CA LEU A 770 2.34 -26.21 -6.42
C LEU A 770 1.39 -27.37 -6.14
N LEU A 771 0.29 -27.45 -6.90
CA LEU A 771 -0.76 -28.44 -6.66
C LEU A 771 -0.27 -29.86 -6.95
N LEU A 772 0.45 -30.06 -8.06
CA LEU A 772 1.00 -31.37 -8.42
C LEU A 772 2.12 -31.81 -7.46
N GLU A 773 3.00 -30.89 -7.05
CA GLU A 773 4.02 -31.20 -6.06
C GLU A 773 3.41 -31.56 -4.70
N ALA A 774 2.36 -30.85 -4.27
CA ALA A 774 1.69 -31.16 -3.02
C ALA A 774 1.01 -32.53 -3.05
N ASP A 775 0.38 -32.88 -4.17
CA ASP A 775 -0.22 -34.21 -4.38
C ASP A 775 0.85 -35.32 -4.28
N LEU A 776 1.96 -35.15 -5.01
CA LEU A 776 3.09 -36.08 -5.00
C LEU A 776 3.73 -36.20 -3.62
N ARG A 777 3.90 -35.09 -2.89
CA ARG A 777 4.44 -35.11 -1.52
C ARG A 777 3.53 -35.87 -0.56
N ALA A 778 2.22 -35.71 -0.64
CA ALA A 778 1.29 -36.50 0.18
C ALA A 778 1.34 -37.98 -0.18
N GLN A 779 1.43 -38.33 -1.46
CA GLN A 779 1.61 -39.70 -1.91
C GLN A 779 2.90 -40.33 -1.34
N GLU A 780 4.02 -39.61 -1.40
CA GLU A 780 5.33 -40.06 -0.89
C GLU A 780 5.35 -40.31 0.63
N VAL A 781 4.53 -39.62 1.41
CA VAL A 781 4.42 -39.90 2.85
C VAL A 781 3.86 -41.30 3.10
N GLY A 782 3.06 -41.85 2.17
CA GLY A 782 2.61 -43.24 2.18
C GLY A 782 1.66 -43.61 3.33
N SER A 783 1.23 -42.64 4.14
CA SER A 783 0.39 -42.85 5.32
C SER A 783 -1.12 -42.79 5.03
N GLY A 784 -1.52 -42.61 3.76
CA GLY A 784 -2.90 -42.33 3.37
C GLY A 784 -3.40 -40.94 3.78
N ARG A 785 -2.50 -40.07 4.28
CA ARG A 785 -2.82 -38.70 4.69
C ARG A 785 -2.84 -37.80 3.47
N LYS A 786 -3.88 -36.97 3.34
CA LYS A 786 -3.99 -36.01 2.25
C LYS A 786 -3.17 -34.74 2.50
N ALA A 787 -2.76 -34.04 1.46
CA ALA A 787 -2.12 -32.74 1.54
C ALA A 787 -3.11 -31.65 1.93
N LYS A 788 -2.69 -30.80 2.88
CA LYS A 788 -3.23 -29.46 3.09
C LYS A 788 -2.27 -28.46 2.45
N VAL A 789 -2.68 -27.92 1.31
CA VAL A 789 -1.90 -26.98 0.51
C VAL A 789 -2.15 -25.57 1.03
N TYR A 790 -1.12 -24.96 1.61
CA TYR A 790 -1.18 -23.59 2.13
C TYR A 790 -0.64 -22.62 1.06
N VAL A 791 -1.52 -21.79 0.53
CA VAL A 791 -1.28 -20.90 -0.61
C VAL A 791 -1.22 -19.46 -0.13
N VAL A 792 -0.06 -18.83 -0.32
CA VAL A 792 0.12 -17.38 -0.12
C VAL A 792 -0.07 -16.62 -1.44
N GLY A 793 -0.19 -15.29 -1.36
CA GLY A 793 -0.26 -14.43 -2.54
C GLY A 793 1.10 -14.32 -3.24
N LEU A 794 1.28 -15.04 -4.35
CA LEU A 794 2.50 -14.99 -5.16
C LEU A 794 2.41 -13.83 -6.17
N GLY A 795 3.23 -12.80 -5.98
CA GLY A 795 3.20 -11.59 -6.82
C GLY A 795 1.99 -10.69 -6.56
N LEU A 796 1.33 -10.81 -5.40
CA LEU A 796 0.19 -9.96 -5.00
C LEU A 796 0.58 -8.87 -3.98
N GLY A 797 1.87 -8.71 -3.70
CA GLY A 797 2.42 -7.67 -2.81
C GLY A 797 2.89 -6.46 -3.60
N VAL A 798 4.15 -6.07 -3.39
CA VAL A 798 4.81 -4.95 -4.12
C VAL A 798 4.86 -5.16 -5.64
N TRP A 799 4.64 -6.39 -6.12
CA TRP A 799 4.54 -6.72 -7.54
C TRP A 799 3.12 -6.68 -8.09
N GLN A 800 2.10 -6.29 -7.32
CA GLN A 800 0.76 -6.19 -7.84
C GLN A 800 0.66 -5.05 -8.86
N HIS A 801 0.25 -5.35 -10.09
CA HIS A 801 0.10 -4.36 -11.17
C HIS A 801 -1.34 -3.84 -11.27
N HIS A 802 -2.35 -4.67 -10.99
CA HIS A 802 -3.76 -4.31 -11.15
C HIS A 802 -4.60 -4.61 -9.89
N PRO A 803 -5.61 -3.79 -9.52
CA PRO A 803 -6.44 -4.02 -8.32
C PRO A 803 -7.17 -5.38 -8.29
N LYS A 804 -7.57 -5.90 -9.46
CA LYS A 804 -8.24 -7.21 -9.60
C LYS A 804 -7.30 -8.42 -9.69
N GLN A 805 -5.99 -8.23 -9.55
CA GLN A 805 -5.02 -9.30 -9.75
C GLN A 805 -5.23 -10.48 -8.79
N ALA A 806 -5.66 -10.22 -7.55
CA ALA A 806 -6.02 -11.26 -6.59
C ALA A 806 -7.23 -12.10 -7.04
N GLU A 807 -8.23 -11.49 -7.69
CA GLU A 807 -9.39 -12.19 -8.27
C GLU A 807 -8.93 -13.17 -9.36
N TRP A 808 -8.12 -12.69 -10.32
CA TRP A 808 -7.60 -13.51 -11.42
C TRP A 808 -6.65 -14.62 -10.96
N TYR A 809 -5.88 -14.36 -9.89
CA TYR A 809 -5.06 -15.36 -9.24
C TYR A 809 -5.92 -16.51 -8.71
N ILE A 810 -7.00 -16.22 -7.98
CA ILE A 810 -7.90 -17.25 -7.46
C ILE A 810 -8.66 -17.98 -8.58
N ASP A 811 -9.09 -17.27 -9.63
CA ASP A 811 -9.71 -17.89 -10.81
C ASP A 811 -8.78 -18.91 -11.49
N THR A 812 -7.48 -18.63 -11.50
CA THR A 812 -6.46 -19.56 -12.04
C THR A 812 -6.44 -20.87 -11.24
N PHE A 813 -6.49 -20.80 -9.90
CA PHE A 813 -6.64 -21.99 -9.07
C PHE A 813 -7.97 -22.69 -9.27
N ALA A 814 -9.08 -21.96 -9.42
CA ALA A 814 -10.39 -22.55 -9.69
C ALA A 814 -10.37 -23.37 -11.00
N SER A 815 -9.75 -22.84 -12.05
CA SER A 815 -9.56 -23.56 -13.32
C SER A 815 -8.74 -24.84 -13.12
N LEU A 816 -7.61 -24.77 -12.42
CA LEU A 816 -6.75 -25.94 -12.18
C LEU A 816 -7.44 -27.01 -11.33
N LEU A 817 -8.15 -26.61 -10.26
CA LEU A 817 -8.89 -27.53 -9.40
C LEU A 817 -10.07 -28.20 -10.13
N ALA A 818 -10.57 -27.60 -11.21
CA ALA A 818 -11.55 -28.24 -12.08
C ALA A 818 -10.91 -29.33 -12.97
N THR A 819 -9.71 -29.05 -13.49
CA THR A 819 -9.09 -29.85 -14.56
C THR A 819 -8.12 -30.92 -14.09
N LEU A 820 -7.38 -30.68 -13.01
CA LEU A 820 -6.37 -31.62 -12.51
C LEU A 820 -7.02 -32.79 -11.75
N ASP A 821 -6.38 -33.96 -11.79
CA ASP A 821 -6.70 -35.11 -10.94
C ASP A 821 -5.78 -35.11 -9.72
N LEU A 822 -6.25 -34.51 -8.61
CA LEU A 822 -5.48 -34.35 -7.37
C LEU A 822 -6.01 -35.30 -6.29
N ARG A 823 -5.61 -36.57 -6.37
CA ARG A 823 -6.16 -37.65 -5.51
C ARG A 823 -5.74 -37.54 -4.06
N ASN A 824 -4.56 -37.00 -3.83
CA ASN A 824 -3.92 -36.89 -2.53
C ASN A 824 -4.09 -35.50 -1.92
N VAL A 825 -4.69 -34.53 -2.61
CA VAL A 825 -5.03 -33.22 -2.02
C VAL A 825 -6.37 -33.28 -1.27
N GLY A 826 -6.38 -32.78 -0.04
CA GLY A 826 -7.56 -32.75 0.84
C GLY A 826 -8.09 -31.34 1.01
N THR A 827 -7.19 -30.39 1.28
CA THR A 827 -7.54 -29.01 1.56
C THR A 827 -6.60 -28.06 0.81
N VAL A 828 -7.15 -26.98 0.23
CA VAL A 828 -6.41 -25.83 -0.30
C VAL A 828 -6.81 -24.61 0.52
N GLU A 829 -5.86 -24.02 1.22
CA GLU A 829 -6.07 -22.85 2.08
C GLU A 829 -5.39 -21.63 1.47
N PHE A 830 -6.19 -20.65 1.04
CA PHE A 830 -5.73 -19.35 0.59
C PHE A 830 -5.60 -18.42 1.80
N ALA A 831 -4.37 -18.09 2.16
CA ALA A 831 -4.09 -17.34 3.38
C ALA A 831 -3.49 -15.97 3.10
N TYR A 832 -3.97 -14.96 3.84
CA TYR A 832 -3.57 -13.55 3.68
C TYR A 832 -3.82 -12.94 2.28
N ILE A 833 -4.64 -13.59 1.45
CA ILE A 833 -5.05 -13.05 0.14
C ILE A 833 -6.33 -12.24 0.35
N SER A 834 -6.18 -10.91 0.28
CA SER A 834 -7.28 -9.96 0.45
C SER A 834 -7.88 -9.55 -0.89
N ASN A 835 -8.99 -8.80 -0.87
CA ASN A 835 -9.64 -8.23 -2.07
C ASN A 835 -10.14 -9.26 -3.09
N VAL A 836 -10.51 -10.46 -2.63
CA VAL A 836 -11.16 -11.49 -3.47
C VAL A 836 -12.68 -11.39 -3.28
N PRO A 837 -13.46 -11.08 -4.32
CA PRO A 837 -14.93 -11.03 -4.25
C PRO A 837 -15.54 -12.33 -3.71
N SER A 838 -16.63 -12.24 -2.95
CA SER A 838 -17.33 -13.43 -2.41
C SER A 838 -17.79 -14.39 -3.51
N THR A 839 -18.19 -13.86 -4.66
CA THR A 839 -18.55 -14.63 -5.86
C THR A 839 -17.41 -15.52 -6.33
N THR A 840 -16.18 -14.98 -6.40
CA THR A 840 -14.97 -15.71 -6.79
C THR A 840 -14.58 -16.76 -5.74
N GLN A 841 -14.66 -16.40 -4.44
CA GLN A 841 -14.41 -17.35 -3.36
C GLN A 841 -15.39 -18.54 -3.40
N ASP A 842 -16.67 -18.28 -3.64
CA ASP A 842 -17.69 -19.32 -3.73
C ASP A 842 -17.55 -20.16 -5.00
N HIS A 843 -17.11 -19.55 -6.10
CA HIS A 843 -16.81 -20.27 -7.34
C HIS A 843 -15.69 -21.29 -7.15
N VAL A 844 -14.55 -20.90 -6.57
CA VAL A 844 -13.43 -21.84 -6.32
C VAL A 844 -13.82 -22.92 -5.31
N ARG A 845 -14.56 -22.58 -4.24
CA ARG A 845 -15.07 -23.56 -3.26
C ARG A 845 -15.97 -24.60 -3.92
N LYS A 846 -16.97 -24.16 -4.69
CA LYS A 846 -17.89 -25.07 -5.39
C LYS A 846 -17.17 -25.96 -6.40
N THR A 847 -16.19 -25.40 -7.11
CA THR A 847 -15.42 -26.13 -8.11
C THR A 847 -14.56 -27.22 -7.48
N ALA A 848 -13.81 -26.89 -6.42
CA ALA A 848 -12.98 -27.84 -5.69
C ALA A 848 -13.81 -28.93 -4.98
N ALA A 849 -14.97 -28.57 -4.43
CA ALA A 849 -15.85 -29.50 -3.73
C ALA A 849 -16.35 -30.65 -4.64
N ARG A 850 -16.50 -30.42 -5.95
CA ARG A 850 -16.84 -31.48 -6.93
C ARG A 850 -15.78 -32.57 -7.05
N LYS A 851 -14.54 -32.25 -6.67
CA LYS A 851 -13.40 -33.18 -6.62
C LYS A 851 -13.12 -33.67 -5.19
N GLY A 852 -13.97 -33.32 -4.22
CA GLY A 852 -13.78 -33.68 -2.81
C GLY A 852 -12.63 -32.92 -2.14
N ILE A 853 -12.26 -31.75 -2.68
CA ILE A 853 -11.22 -30.87 -2.13
C ILE A 853 -11.89 -29.71 -1.39
N ARG A 854 -11.49 -29.48 -0.13
CA ARG A 854 -11.97 -28.35 0.68
C ARG A 854 -11.17 -27.10 0.38
N VAL A 855 -11.84 -25.96 0.21
CA VAL A 855 -11.18 -24.66 0.01
C VAL A 855 -11.48 -23.72 1.17
N LEU A 856 -10.42 -23.16 1.75
CA LEU A 856 -10.48 -22.23 2.88
C LEU A 856 -9.87 -20.89 2.49
N PHE A 857 -10.41 -19.81 3.07
CA PHE A 857 -9.80 -18.48 3.03
C PHE A 857 -9.52 -18.08 4.48
N SER A 858 -8.27 -17.76 4.80
CA SER A 858 -7.85 -17.55 6.19
C SER A 858 -6.83 -16.43 6.35
N LYS A 859 -6.55 -16.10 7.61
CA LYS A 859 -5.39 -15.30 8.04
C LYS A 859 -4.56 -16.08 9.07
N ARG A 860 -4.45 -17.40 8.88
CA ARG A 860 -3.73 -18.30 9.78
C ARG A 860 -2.25 -18.29 9.40
N ASN A 861 -1.33 -18.18 10.37
CA ASN A 861 0.11 -18.23 10.08
C ASN A 861 0.52 -19.59 9.44
N PRO A 862 1.48 -19.62 8.50
CA PRO A 862 1.78 -20.80 7.66
C PRO A 862 2.04 -22.10 8.42
N GLY A 863 2.79 -22.03 9.52
CA GLY A 863 3.16 -23.15 10.39
C GLY A 863 2.28 -23.30 11.63
N ALA A 864 1.25 -22.46 11.84
CA ALA A 864 0.37 -22.58 13.00
C ALA A 864 -0.28 -23.96 13.08
N LYS A 865 -0.45 -24.46 14.32
CA LYS A 865 -0.94 -25.80 14.61
C LYS A 865 -2.27 -26.05 13.89
N LEU A 866 -2.38 -27.19 13.23
CA LEU A 866 -3.62 -27.57 12.57
C LEU A 866 -4.69 -27.91 13.62
N PRO A 867 -5.97 -27.54 13.37
CA PRO A 867 -7.08 -27.98 14.22
C PRO A 867 -7.12 -29.50 14.34
N THR A 868 -7.65 -30.02 15.45
CA THR A 868 -7.68 -31.47 15.72
C THR A 868 -8.34 -32.29 14.60
N GLU A 869 -9.33 -31.74 13.91
CA GLU A 869 -10.01 -32.34 12.76
C GLU A 869 -9.12 -32.43 11.50
N GLU A 870 -8.07 -31.61 11.44
CA GLU A 870 -7.13 -31.48 10.31
C GLU A 870 -5.73 -32.02 10.63
N ASN A 871 -5.46 -32.44 11.88
CA ASN A 871 -4.19 -33.05 12.31
C ASN A 871 -3.81 -34.30 11.48
N GLY A 872 -4.77 -34.88 10.75
CA GLY A 872 -4.54 -35.96 9.80
C GLY A 872 -3.95 -35.53 8.46
N GLU A 873 -3.88 -34.25 8.09
CA GLU A 873 -3.36 -33.79 6.78
C GLU A 873 -1.85 -33.49 6.82
N VAL A 874 -1.16 -33.67 5.70
CA VAL A 874 0.25 -33.30 5.51
C VAL A 874 0.32 -31.83 5.08
N LEU A 875 0.95 -30.98 5.89
CA LEU A 875 1.12 -29.57 5.56
C LEU A 875 2.15 -29.39 4.44
N VAL A 876 1.71 -28.83 3.31
CA VAL A 876 2.55 -28.39 2.20
C VAL A 876 2.34 -26.90 2.02
N LEU A 877 3.33 -26.09 2.40
CA LEU A 877 3.23 -24.64 2.40
C LEU A 877 4.05 -24.02 1.27
N SER A 878 3.45 -23.04 0.61
CA SER A 878 4.16 -22.16 -0.32
C SER A 878 4.62 -20.88 0.39
N TYR A 879 5.76 -20.35 -0.03
CA TYR A 879 6.16 -18.97 0.27
C TYR A 879 6.47 -18.23 -1.03
N ALA A 880 6.20 -16.93 -1.03
CA ALA A 880 6.55 -16.06 -2.15
C ALA A 880 8.06 -15.88 -2.16
N TRP A 881 8.68 -16.16 -3.30
CA TRP A 881 10.13 -16.10 -3.50
C TRP A 881 10.49 -15.23 -4.71
N ASP A 882 11.76 -14.86 -4.81
CA ASP A 882 12.36 -14.10 -5.90
C ASP A 882 13.09 -14.99 -6.92
N GLY A 883 12.84 -14.73 -8.20
CA GLY A 883 13.46 -15.47 -9.32
C GLY A 883 14.98 -15.31 -9.42
N ASN A 884 15.58 -14.35 -8.73
CA ASN A 884 17.03 -14.12 -8.72
C ASN A 884 17.61 -13.96 -7.31
N ALA A 885 17.04 -14.62 -6.29
CA ALA A 885 17.62 -14.65 -4.96
C ALA A 885 17.75 -16.08 -4.42
N PHE A 886 18.61 -16.27 -3.44
CA PHE A 886 18.60 -17.48 -2.62
C PHE A 886 17.36 -17.51 -1.71
N PRO A 887 16.97 -18.70 -1.20
CA PRO A 887 15.85 -18.82 -0.28
C PRO A 887 16.04 -17.90 0.93
N GLY A 888 14.99 -17.15 1.25
CA GLY A 888 14.99 -16.17 2.33
C GLY A 888 15.31 -14.73 1.90
N ASN A 889 15.88 -14.52 0.70
CA ASN A 889 16.17 -13.21 0.11
C ASN A 889 16.72 -12.19 1.14
N GLU A 890 15.90 -11.24 1.61
CA GLU A 890 16.29 -10.20 2.56
C GLU A 890 16.81 -10.72 3.91
N TYR A 891 16.54 -11.98 4.23
CA TYR A 891 17.15 -12.74 5.32
C TYR A 891 18.68 -12.61 5.30
N TRP A 892 19.31 -12.75 4.14
CA TRP A 892 20.77 -12.67 4.00
C TRP A 892 21.34 -11.26 4.18
N ASN A 893 20.49 -10.23 4.24
CA ASN A 893 20.85 -8.85 4.56
C ASN A 893 20.46 -8.47 6.01
N GLY A 894 20.05 -9.45 6.83
CA GLY A 894 19.63 -9.23 8.22
C GLY A 894 18.22 -8.66 8.39
N SER A 895 17.44 -8.52 7.32
CA SER A 895 16.05 -8.07 7.39
C SER A 895 15.13 -9.27 7.63
N LEU A 896 14.91 -9.61 8.91
CA LEU A 896 14.26 -10.86 9.31
C LEU A 896 12.73 -10.86 9.19
N CYS A 897 12.13 -9.70 8.95
CA CYS A 897 10.68 -9.50 9.02
C CYS A 897 10.16 -8.66 7.80
N GLY A 898 11.03 -8.43 6.81
CA GLY A 898 10.80 -7.52 5.68
C GLY A 898 9.73 -8.00 4.67
N SER A 899 9.61 -9.30 4.44
CA SER A 899 8.68 -9.89 3.47
C SER A 899 8.27 -11.33 3.86
N GLY A 900 7.63 -12.07 2.95
CA GLY A 900 7.33 -13.49 3.16
C GLY A 900 8.57 -14.38 3.12
N ASP A 901 9.60 -13.98 2.36
CA ASP A 901 10.88 -14.69 2.23
C ASP A 901 11.63 -14.86 3.56
N PRO A 902 12.00 -13.78 4.27
CA PRO A 902 12.70 -13.92 5.53
C PRO A 902 11.79 -14.53 6.60
N ALA A 903 10.47 -14.33 6.55
CA ALA A 903 9.55 -15.00 7.47
C ALA A 903 9.61 -16.54 7.31
N ALA A 904 9.61 -17.03 6.07
CA ALA A 904 9.73 -18.46 5.75
C ALA A 904 11.10 -19.03 6.13
N ALA A 905 12.19 -18.28 5.87
CA ALA A 905 13.52 -18.66 6.29
C ALA A 905 13.64 -18.70 7.81
N CYS A 906 13.21 -17.65 8.51
CA CYS A 906 13.28 -17.55 9.95
C CYS A 906 12.51 -18.65 10.69
N MET A 907 11.37 -19.08 10.16
CA MET A 907 10.58 -20.14 10.80
C MET A 907 11.10 -21.55 10.53
N SER A 908 12.00 -21.75 9.56
CA SER A 908 12.32 -23.08 9.04
C SER A 908 13.76 -23.29 8.59
N THR A 909 14.09 -24.50 8.18
CA THR A 909 15.44 -24.91 7.74
C THR A 909 15.76 -24.59 6.28
N ILE A 910 14.85 -23.91 5.55
CA ILE A 910 15.02 -23.66 4.10
C ILE A 910 16.24 -22.79 3.77
N GLY A 911 16.67 -21.89 4.66
CA GLY A 911 17.85 -21.04 4.44
C GLY A 911 19.14 -21.85 4.27
N GLU A 912 19.17 -23.09 4.75
CA GLU A 912 20.29 -24.01 4.59
C GLU A 912 19.94 -25.16 3.64
N LEU A 913 18.78 -25.81 3.77
CA LEU A 913 18.45 -27.00 2.97
C LEU A 913 18.10 -26.70 1.51
N HIS A 914 17.54 -25.52 1.21
CA HIS A 914 17.24 -25.09 -0.17
C HIS A 914 18.38 -24.23 -0.76
N ASN A 915 19.50 -24.06 -0.04
CA ASN A 915 20.62 -23.24 -0.45
C ASN A 915 21.68 -24.11 -1.16
N PRO A 916 22.01 -23.86 -2.44
CA PRO A 916 22.94 -24.69 -3.21
C PRO A 916 24.40 -24.63 -2.70
N LEU A 917 24.78 -23.61 -1.92
CA LEU A 917 26.10 -23.56 -1.29
C LEU A 917 26.21 -24.55 -0.12
N VAL A 918 25.09 -24.87 0.51
CA VAL A 918 24.99 -25.80 1.64
C VAL A 918 24.64 -27.21 1.15
N ASN A 919 23.56 -27.34 0.37
CA ASN A 919 23.05 -28.59 -0.19
C ASN A 919 23.18 -28.58 -1.73
N PRO A 920 24.39 -28.73 -2.30
CA PRO A 920 24.58 -28.57 -3.74
C PRO A 920 23.85 -29.63 -4.58
N ASP A 921 23.62 -30.83 -4.06
CA ASP A 921 23.15 -31.94 -4.89
C ASP A 921 21.67 -31.84 -5.27
N PHE A 922 20.87 -30.99 -4.61
CA PHE A 922 19.43 -30.89 -4.92
C PHE A 922 19.15 -30.26 -6.29
N THR A 923 20.07 -29.43 -6.80
CA THR A 923 19.92 -28.75 -8.09
C THR A 923 19.92 -29.74 -9.26
N ARG A 924 20.51 -30.93 -9.05
CA ARG A 924 20.50 -32.06 -9.99
C ARG A 924 19.27 -32.95 -9.85
N ARG A 925 18.56 -32.86 -8.71
CA ARG A 925 17.31 -33.59 -8.47
C ARG A 925 16.15 -32.76 -9.02
N VAL A 926 15.93 -32.86 -10.33
CA VAL A 926 14.85 -32.15 -11.00
C VAL A 926 13.63 -33.07 -11.12
N GLN A 927 12.55 -32.71 -10.44
CA GLN A 927 11.25 -33.33 -10.58
C GLN A 927 10.44 -32.60 -11.64
N VAL A 928 10.18 -33.29 -12.74
CA VAL A 928 9.24 -32.85 -13.77
C VAL A 928 7.84 -33.25 -13.32
N LEU A 929 6.94 -32.27 -13.20
CA LEU A 929 5.55 -32.49 -12.77
C LEU A 929 4.66 -32.57 -14.00
N GLU A 930 4.02 -33.72 -14.15
CA GLU A 930 3.15 -34.06 -15.28
C GLU A 930 1.69 -34.12 -14.82
N ARG A 931 0.78 -33.90 -15.77
CA ARG A 931 -0.63 -34.24 -15.56
C ARG A 931 -0.77 -35.73 -15.79
N ASP A 932 -1.44 -36.43 -14.90
CA ASP A 932 -1.98 -37.75 -15.24
C ASP A 932 -3.00 -37.52 -16.38
N GLU A 933 -2.71 -38.04 -17.58
CA GLU A 933 -3.60 -37.97 -18.75
C GLU A 933 -4.86 -38.85 -18.60
#